data_AF-A0A8S1KYM2-F1
#
_entry.id   AF-A0A8S1KYM2-F1
#
_cell.length_a   1.000
_cell.length_b   1.000
_cell.length_c   1.000
_cell.angle_alpha   90.00
_cell.angle_beta   90.00
_cell.angle_gamma   90.00
#
_symmetry.space_group_name_H-M   'P 1'
#
loop_
_entity.id
_entity.type
_entity.pdbx_description
1 polymer ?
#
loop_
_entity_poly.entity_id
_entity_poly.type
_entity_poly.pdbx_seq_one_letter_code
_entity_poly.pdbx_strand_id
1 'polypeptide(L)'
;MKGNIFHIDISSQRQQYKSCLICFKDFSVMTKEHQCKRCKRAVCDKCAQNKMIILGYSKSKDPHRVCNICKSESDILKQFVKTNIIQFNKDSLGIEWLKNLGVDIRQIKEQYRIQEQKDLLEYNQFINQLDSIYDEIDRKMNYSIRDFMSLVVQVDKGSVLGSIRNVLGTFLRNYPEVGFHPSLIFTTLILLCLSSEVTSYGLLQVMYTQLIPKALHFRNLRLGYDFKSELGVMIKSFHNLKIPTEPIKPFLQEVGPYIVSLTINAFEIQTSLFMFSQLFQEDGFNEFIKVLACSFSVHQFKDSIEKNKLFILWNVKDQQFQKYYYETKKLRSDSNSSVRSMSQSEQQQQLENKFKQQIILLQQENSSLKQEINVDKIKISKQKIEIDQLNDQIQSFEIELKNLRNQYQKIENENSNLLESNQNLKLQFMKQEKANESSSFTLSTKSDSTHLENELLKCKQEIEVLKLQNTNPTQMAQLVKLKNEQIAKLTQEKSELEKKIEELEEPKISKRTSSVAQISSVIKDLEDGKNLLEKKNQEILNLKKQIQELQQQKKSDQSMTSSQTLVDNPQRNSKVDNEDDISDDLQLLIQDSDPAKKIAARNVKQMIGKLNEELIYYKTQAKLKKEQVEPFRQKSESLQKQLDYLVEQNKELQIEIEHKQDLIQELEKKRVKQTIDPRPQVVQEDRKVLNENKQSCAANSDCKIF
;
A
#
# COMPACT_ATOMS: atom_id res chain seq x y z
N MET A 1 27.46 6.63 23.07
CA MET A 1 28.36 7.11 21.99
C MET A 1 27.93 8.52 21.61
N LYS A 2 28.85 9.50 21.60
CA LYS A 2 28.56 10.80 20.95
C LYS A 2 28.34 10.49 19.46
N GLY A 3 27.18 10.85 18.91
CA GLY A 3 26.71 10.42 17.59
C GLY A 3 27.48 11.07 16.43
N ASN A 4 28.77 10.82 16.33
CA ASN A 4 29.58 11.35 15.24
C ASN A 4 29.19 10.66 13.92
N ILE A 5 29.17 11.42 12.84
CA ILE A 5 29.07 10.84 11.49
C ILE A 5 30.42 10.20 11.16
N PHE A 6 30.39 8.97 10.62
CA PHE A 6 31.60 8.32 10.12
C PHE A 6 32.28 9.22 9.09
N HIS A 7 33.55 9.52 9.28
CA HIS A 7 34.34 10.32 8.34
C HIS A 7 35.71 9.69 8.17
N ILE A 8 36.24 9.82 6.96
CA ILE A 8 37.60 9.42 6.64
C ILE A 8 38.42 10.70 6.47
N ASP A 9 39.23 11.01 7.48
CA ASP A 9 40.13 12.16 7.42
C ASP A 9 41.23 11.91 6.39
N ILE A 10 41.25 12.72 5.34
CA ILE A 10 42.28 12.67 4.31
C ILE A 10 43.30 13.78 4.57
N SER A 11 44.51 13.40 4.99
CA SER A 11 45.61 14.34 5.22
C SER A 11 45.82 15.25 4.01
N SER A 12 45.92 16.56 4.28
CA SER A 12 46.23 17.56 3.27
C SER A 12 47.74 17.81 3.11
N GLN A 13 48.57 17.21 3.97
CA GLN A 13 50.02 17.44 3.96
C GLN A 13 50.65 16.85 2.69
N ARG A 14 51.50 17.65 2.04
CA ARG A 14 52.34 17.21 0.91
C ARG A 14 53.56 16.46 1.44
N GLN A 15 54.22 15.67 0.58
CA GLN A 15 55.48 14.96 0.88
C GLN A 15 55.37 13.84 1.92
N GLN A 16 54.16 13.41 2.27
CA GLN A 16 53.97 12.24 3.12
C GLN A 16 54.21 10.91 2.38
N TYR A 17 54.13 10.93 1.05
CA TYR A 17 54.20 9.72 0.21
C TYR A 17 55.48 9.72 -0.63
N LYS A 18 56.15 8.57 -0.70
CA LYS A 18 57.38 8.40 -1.50
C LYS A 18 57.11 8.14 -2.97
N SER A 19 55.89 7.72 -3.31
CA SER A 19 55.51 7.35 -4.68
C SER A 19 54.07 7.75 -5.00
N CYS A 20 53.77 7.81 -6.29
CA CYS A 20 52.42 8.11 -6.78
C CYS A 20 51.43 7.02 -6.36
N LEU A 21 50.33 7.42 -5.72
CA LEU A 21 49.28 6.50 -5.24
C LEU A 21 48.39 5.91 -6.37
N ILE A 22 48.75 6.10 -7.63
CA ILE A 22 48.03 5.57 -8.80
C ILE A 22 48.93 4.65 -9.62
N CYS A 23 50.09 5.15 -10.05
CA CYS A 23 51.02 4.37 -10.89
C CYS A 23 52.22 3.81 -10.13
N PHE A 24 52.31 4.04 -8.82
CA PHE A 24 53.37 3.58 -7.92
C PHE A 24 54.79 4.01 -8.30
N LYS A 25 54.96 4.95 -9.23
CA LYS A 25 56.27 5.53 -9.56
C LYS A 25 56.74 6.42 -8.43
N ASP A 26 57.99 6.23 -8.02
CA ASP A 26 58.63 7.05 -7.00
C ASP A 26 58.70 8.51 -7.41
N PHE A 27 58.46 9.39 -6.44
CA PHE A 27 58.69 10.81 -6.62
C PHE A 27 60.18 11.08 -6.59
N SER A 28 60.63 11.94 -7.50
CA SER A 28 62.02 12.32 -7.65
C SER A 28 62.11 13.76 -8.14
N VAL A 29 63.32 14.28 -8.34
CA VAL A 29 63.53 15.60 -8.93
C VAL A 29 62.84 15.72 -10.31
N MET A 30 62.79 14.62 -11.07
CA MET A 30 62.15 14.55 -12.39
C MET A 30 60.65 14.23 -12.30
N THR A 31 60.22 13.50 -11.29
CA THR A 31 58.82 13.13 -11.06
C THR A 31 58.29 13.86 -9.82
N LYS A 32 57.83 15.10 -10.00
CA LYS A 32 57.30 15.91 -8.89
C LYS A 32 55.98 15.34 -8.36
N GLU A 33 55.81 15.43 -7.04
CA GLU A 33 54.54 15.15 -6.38
C GLU A 33 53.55 16.28 -6.62
N HIS A 34 52.34 15.91 -7.03
CA HIS A 34 51.16 16.76 -7.05
C HIS A 34 50.11 16.20 -6.11
N GLN A 35 49.16 17.05 -5.70
CA GLN A 35 48.04 16.62 -4.88
C GLN A 35 46.74 16.81 -5.65
N CYS A 36 45.96 15.74 -5.82
CA CYS A 36 44.62 15.83 -6.39
C CYS A 36 43.74 16.71 -5.50
N LYS A 37 43.15 17.79 -6.02
CA LYS A 37 42.33 18.67 -5.16
C LYS A 37 41.00 18.04 -4.71
N ARG A 38 40.48 17.05 -5.43
CA ARG A 38 39.24 16.31 -5.12
C ARG A 38 39.47 15.24 -4.03
N CYS A 39 40.29 14.22 -4.29
CA CYS A 39 40.51 13.11 -3.35
C CYS A 39 41.78 13.19 -2.48
N LYS A 40 42.58 14.26 -2.62
CA LYS A 40 43.84 14.51 -1.89
C LYS A 40 44.98 13.50 -2.05
N ARG A 41 44.85 12.51 -2.94
CA ARG A 41 45.96 11.59 -3.28
C ARG A 41 47.21 12.33 -3.78
N ALA A 42 48.37 11.86 -3.36
CA ALA A 42 49.66 12.19 -3.95
C ALA A 42 49.82 11.50 -5.31
N VAL A 43 50.01 12.28 -6.38
CA VAL A 43 49.98 11.83 -7.77
C VAL A 43 51.08 12.47 -8.59
N CYS A 44 51.63 11.77 -9.59
CA CYS A 44 52.57 12.37 -10.55
C CYS A 44 51.83 13.18 -11.62
N ASP A 45 52.57 13.99 -12.40
CA ASP A 45 51.99 14.80 -13.48
C ASP A 45 51.17 13.99 -14.49
N LYS A 46 51.66 12.80 -14.89
CA LYS A 46 50.97 11.92 -15.85
C LYS A 46 49.64 11.40 -15.32
N CYS A 47 49.51 11.20 -14.00
CA CYS A 47 48.29 10.72 -13.37
C CYS A 47 47.30 11.85 -13.02
N ALA A 48 47.67 13.12 -13.24
CA ALA A 48 46.86 14.28 -12.92
C ALA A 48 47.01 15.38 -13.98
N GLN A 49 46.80 15.00 -15.25
CA GLN A 49 46.86 15.89 -16.41
C GLN A 49 45.62 16.78 -16.52
N ASN A 50 44.52 16.36 -15.91
CA ASN A 50 43.23 17.03 -16.02
C ASN A 50 43.08 18.15 -14.99
N LYS A 51 42.40 19.23 -15.39
CA LYS A 51 41.87 20.25 -14.48
C LYS A 51 40.35 20.32 -14.62
N MET A 52 39.64 20.48 -13.52
CA MET A 52 38.20 20.66 -13.54
C MET A 52 37.74 21.51 -12.35
N ILE A 53 36.58 22.14 -12.49
CA ILE A 53 35.88 22.77 -11.37
C ILE A 53 35.40 21.65 -10.44
N ILE A 54 35.78 21.71 -9.17
CA ILE A 54 35.36 20.75 -8.15
C ILE A 54 34.19 21.39 -7.39
N LEU A 55 32.99 20.89 -7.63
CA LEU A 55 31.79 21.40 -7.00
C LEU A 55 31.87 21.20 -5.47
N GLY A 56 31.44 22.20 -4.71
CA GLY A 56 31.48 22.18 -3.24
C GLY A 56 32.87 22.28 -2.61
N TYR A 57 33.96 22.44 -3.37
CA TYR A 57 35.32 22.54 -2.82
C TYR A 57 35.74 23.97 -2.48
N SER A 58 35.42 24.94 -3.36
CA SER A 58 35.76 26.34 -3.15
C SER A 58 34.72 27.25 -3.78
N LYS A 59 34.62 28.49 -3.30
CA LYS A 59 33.80 29.53 -3.95
C LYS A 59 34.35 29.94 -5.32
N SER A 60 35.61 29.62 -5.61
CA SER A 60 36.20 29.91 -6.92
C SER A 60 35.66 28.96 -7.98
N LYS A 61 35.38 29.53 -9.16
CA LYS A 61 35.04 28.80 -10.39
C LYS A 61 36.28 28.33 -11.15
N ASP A 62 37.47 28.46 -10.57
CA ASP A 62 38.72 28.10 -11.23
C ASP A 62 38.88 26.57 -11.35
N PRO A 63 39.37 26.07 -12.50
CA PRO A 63 39.63 24.66 -12.67
C PRO A 63 40.86 24.24 -11.85
N HIS A 64 40.68 23.23 -11.00
CA HIS A 64 41.74 22.66 -10.16
C HIS A 64 42.26 21.35 -10.71
N ARG A 65 43.55 21.08 -10.47
CA ARG A 65 44.17 19.79 -10.85
C ARG A 65 43.50 18.63 -10.12
N VAL A 66 43.08 17.63 -10.88
CA VAL A 66 42.50 16.39 -10.39
C VAL A 66 43.22 15.19 -10.99
N CYS A 67 43.24 14.07 -10.26
CA CYS A 67 43.78 12.84 -10.82
C CYS A 67 42.84 12.24 -11.87
N ASN A 68 43.39 11.41 -12.76
CA ASN A 68 42.64 10.80 -13.86
C ASN A 68 41.47 9.93 -13.35
N ILE A 69 41.64 9.26 -12.21
CA ILE A 69 40.57 8.46 -11.56
C ILE A 69 39.42 9.39 -11.14
N CYS A 70 39.72 10.49 -10.44
CA CYS A 70 38.69 11.43 -9.99
C CYS A 70 37.95 12.12 -11.14
N LYS A 71 38.66 12.40 -12.24
CA LYS A 71 38.06 12.98 -13.45
C LYS A 71 37.08 12.00 -14.09
N SER A 72 37.51 10.75 -14.32
CA SER A 72 36.67 9.68 -14.88
C SER A 72 35.42 9.44 -14.02
N GLU A 73 35.59 9.29 -12.71
CA GLU A 73 34.47 9.09 -11.77
C GLU A 73 33.45 10.24 -11.83
N SER A 74 33.92 11.50 -11.84
CA SER A 74 33.02 12.66 -11.91
C SER A 74 32.26 12.71 -13.25
N ASP A 75 32.88 12.29 -14.35
CA ASP A 75 32.20 12.21 -15.66
C ASP A 75 31.13 11.11 -15.67
N ILE A 76 31.45 9.92 -15.13
CA ILE A 76 30.47 8.83 -14.99
C ILE A 76 29.33 9.27 -14.07
N LEU A 77 29.62 9.97 -12.97
CA LEU A 77 28.61 10.46 -12.04
C LEU A 77 27.65 11.45 -12.69
N LYS A 78 28.17 12.41 -13.47
CA LYS A 78 27.34 13.36 -14.25
C LYS A 78 26.45 12.64 -15.25
N GLN A 79 27.00 11.65 -15.96
CA GLN A 79 26.24 10.83 -16.88
C GLN A 79 25.15 10.03 -16.14
N PHE A 80 25.48 9.42 -15.00
CA PHE A 80 24.56 8.66 -14.18
C PHE A 80 23.39 9.51 -13.67
N VAL A 81 23.65 10.70 -13.13
CA VAL A 81 22.62 11.67 -12.70
C VAL A 81 21.72 12.06 -13.86
N LYS A 82 22.31 12.34 -15.04
CA LYS A 82 21.56 12.72 -16.24
C LYS A 82 20.69 11.58 -16.77
N THR A 83 21.23 10.38 -16.90
CA THR A 83 20.54 9.21 -17.46
C THR A 83 19.38 8.75 -16.58
N ASN A 84 19.56 8.79 -15.26
CA ASN A 84 18.53 8.36 -14.31
C ASN A 84 17.63 9.52 -13.83
N ILE A 85 17.79 10.72 -14.40
CA ILE A 85 16.99 11.92 -14.09
C ILE A 85 16.94 12.19 -12.58
N ILE A 86 18.11 12.06 -11.92
CA ILE A 86 18.21 12.15 -10.47
C ILE A 86 18.10 13.63 -10.06
N GLN A 87 17.11 13.92 -9.20
CA GLN A 87 16.85 15.26 -8.69
C GLN A 87 16.45 15.17 -7.22
N PHE A 88 16.88 16.15 -6.42
CA PHE A 88 16.49 16.22 -5.02
C PHE A 88 14.97 16.31 -4.87
N ASN A 89 14.43 15.50 -3.95
CA ASN A 89 13.01 15.40 -3.62
C ASN A 89 12.12 15.03 -4.82
N LYS A 90 12.60 14.17 -5.72
CA LYS A 90 11.81 13.61 -6.82
C LYS A 90 12.07 12.12 -6.99
N ASP A 91 11.03 11.38 -7.33
CA ASP A 91 11.12 9.94 -7.55
C ASP A 91 12.04 9.60 -8.73
N SER A 92 13.07 8.81 -8.45
CA SER A 92 13.95 8.21 -9.47
C SER A 92 14.17 6.72 -9.14
N LEU A 93 15.29 6.35 -8.55
CA LEU A 93 15.61 4.94 -8.24
C LEU A 93 14.81 4.40 -7.05
N GLY A 94 14.49 5.25 -6.08
CA GLY A 94 13.85 4.80 -4.83
C GLY A 94 12.47 4.18 -5.02
N ILE A 95 11.70 4.64 -6.01
CA ILE A 95 10.36 4.09 -6.28
C ILE A 95 10.43 2.68 -6.87
N GLU A 96 11.47 2.38 -7.65
CA GLU A 96 11.71 1.05 -8.20
C GLU A 96 12.07 0.06 -7.08
N TRP A 97 12.89 0.48 -6.12
CA TRP A 97 13.21 -0.32 -4.94
C TRP A 97 11.97 -0.69 -4.12
N LEU A 98 11.05 0.26 -3.86
CA LEU A 98 9.80 -0.05 -3.18
C LEU A 98 8.91 -1.02 -3.98
N LYS A 99 8.83 -0.83 -5.29
CA LYS A 99 8.06 -1.73 -6.18
C LYS A 99 8.61 -3.16 -6.15
N ASN A 100 9.93 -3.31 -6.19
CA ASN A 100 10.59 -4.62 -6.16
C ASN A 100 10.37 -5.36 -4.84
N LEU A 101 10.09 -4.62 -3.75
CA LEU A 101 9.74 -5.18 -2.45
C LEU A 101 8.23 -5.40 -2.27
N GLY A 102 7.43 -5.18 -3.31
CA GLY A 102 5.98 -5.37 -3.27
C GLY A 102 5.24 -4.36 -2.38
N VAL A 103 5.86 -3.20 -2.10
CA VAL A 103 5.27 -2.19 -1.22
C VAL A 103 4.32 -1.28 -2.01
N ASP A 104 3.05 -1.20 -1.58
CA ASP A 104 2.07 -0.29 -2.20
C ASP A 104 2.32 1.16 -1.75
N ILE A 105 2.76 1.99 -2.70
CA ILE A 105 3.03 3.41 -2.47
C ILE A 105 1.80 4.19 -1.95
N ARG A 106 0.58 3.73 -2.23
CA ARG A 106 -0.65 4.36 -1.72
C ARG A 106 -0.77 4.20 -0.21
N GLN A 107 -0.41 3.03 0.33
CA GLN A 107 -0.39 2.79 1.77
C GLN A 107 0.66 3.66 2.46
N ILE A 108 1.86 3.78 1.85
CA ILE A 108 2.93 4.64 2.35
C ILE A 108 2.48 6.10 2.37
N LYS A 109 1.82 6.57 1.30
CA LYS A 109 1.30 7.95 1.21
C LYS A 109 0.28 8.24 2.30
N GLU A 110 -0.58 7.28 2.62
CA GLU A 110 -1.56 7.44 3.71
C GLU A 110 -0.88 7.50 5.07
N GLN A 111 0.06 6.58 5.35
CA GLN A 111 0.84 6.58 6.58
C GLN A 111 1.66 7.86 6.76
N TYR A 112 2.17 8.42 5.66
CA TYR A 112 2.92 9.68 5.67
C TYR A 112 2.04 10.90 5.99
N ARG A 113 0.75 10.85 5.65
CA ARG A 113 -0.22 11.93 5.94
C ARG A 113 -0.63 11.99 7.41
N ILE A 114 -0.68 10.84 8.08
CA ILE A 114 -1.11 10.75 9.47
C ILE A 114 -0.01 11.34 10.37
N GLN A 115 -0.22 12.57 10.83
CA GLN A 115 0.67 13.27 11.75
C GLN A 115 -0.03 13.51 13.08
N GLU A 116 -0.21 12.47 13.89
CA GLU A 116 -0.58 12.69 15.29
C GLU A 116 0.60 13.32 16.05
N GLN A 117 0.34 14.46 16.70
CA GLN A 117 1.31 15.08 17.60
C GLN A 117 1.39 14.24 18.88
N LYS A 118 2.29 13.26 18.88
CA LYS A 118 2.77 12.63 20.12
C LYS A 118 4.07 13.31 20.52
N ASP A 119 4.10 13.80 21.75
CA ASP A 119 5.31 14.37 22.33
C ASP A 119 6.32 13.24 22.53
N LEU A 120 7.31 13.17 21.62
CA LEU A 120 8.26 12.06 21.54
C LEU A 120 9.68 12.60 21.71
N LEU A 121 10.35 12.10 22.75
CA LEU A 121 11.72 12.48 23.13
C LEU A 121 12.70 12.44 21.94
N GLU A 122 12.66 11.39 21.12
CA GLU A 122 13.57 11.21 19.98
C GLU A 122 13.32 12.23 18.86
N TYR A 123 12.05 12.61 18.61
CA TYR A 123 11.69 13.65 17.66
C TYR A 123 12.19 15.02 18.14
N ASN A 124 12.00 15.34 19.42
CA ASN A 124 12.46 16.61 19.99
C ASN A 124 14.00 16.72 19.95
N GLN A 125 14.73 15.64 20.24
CA GLN A 125 16.18 15.59 20.07
C GLN A 125 16.60 15.83 18.61
N PHE A 126 15.91 15.20 17.67
CA PHE A 126 16.14 15.36 16.24
C PHE A 126 15.98 16.82 15.79
N ILE A 127 14.84 17.44 16.09
CA ILE A 127 14.54 18.82 15.66
C ILE A 127 15.59 19.80 16.20
N ASN A 128 15.97 19.66 17.47
CA ASN A 128 16.93 20.55 18.12
C ASN A 128 18.35 20.43 17.56
N GLN A 129 18.71 19.29 16.96
CA GLN A 129 20.07 19.04 16.46
C GLN A 129 20.19 19.09 14.93
N LEU A 130 19.07 19.07 14.20
CA LEU A 130 19.01 18.91 12.74
C LEU A 130 19.97 19.86 11.99
N ASP A 131 19.90 21.16 12.28
CA ASP A 131 20.72 22.16 11.57
C ASP A 131 22.22 21.96 11.81
N SER A 132 22.61 21.77 13.08
CA SER A 132 24.00 21.55 13.48
C SER A 132 24.59 20.26 12.90
N ILE A 133 23.79 19.19 12.85
CA ILE A 133 24.20 17.91 12.28
C ILE A 133 24.31 18.02 10.78
N TYR A 134 23.40 18.72 10.10
CA TYR A 134 23.51 18.93 8.65
C TYR A 134 24.81 19.64 8.28
N ASP A 135 25.20 20.68 9.02
CA ASP A 135 26.48 21.37 8.83
C ASP A 135 27.69 20.48 9.14
N GLU A 136 27.56 19.54 10.08
CA GLU A 136 28.58 18.52 10.31
C GLU A 136 28.67 17.54 9.14
N ILE A 137 27.53 17.04 8.63
CA ILE A 137 27.48 16.14 7.48
C ILE A 137 28.15 16.81 6.29
N ASP A 138 27.75 18.03 5.92
CA ASP A 138 28.31 18.75 4.77
C ASP A 138 29.85 18.83 4.81
N ARG A 139 30.40 19.14 6.00
CA ARG A 139 31.85 19.20 6.23
C ARG A 139 32.53 17.83 6.17
N LYS A 140 31.86 16.78 6.65
CA LYS A 140 32.39 15.42 6.77
C LYS A 140 32.01 14.49 5.62
N MET A 141 31.27 14.92 4.59
CA MET A 141 31.04 14.08 3.43
C MET A 141 32.36 13.76 2.72
N ASN A 142 32.52 12.51 2.28
CA ASN A 142 33.63 12.15 1.41
C ASN A 142 33.52 12.87 0.05
N TYR A 143 34.62 12.94 -0.69
CA TYR A 143 34.71 13.72 -1.92
C TYR A 143 33.73 13.26 -3.02
N SER A 144 33.38 11.97 -3.04
CA SER A 144 32.52 11.39 -4.07
C SER A 144 31.07 11.78 -3.82
N ILE A 145 30.62 11.66 -2.56
CA ILE A 145 29.29 12.07 -2.13
C ILE A 145 29.14 13.59 -2.28
N ARG A 146 30.14 14.39 -1.87
CA ARG A 146 30.04 15.86 -2.01
C ARG A 146 29.84 16.30 -3.47
N ASP A 147 30.53 15.66 -4.41
CA ASP A 147 30.36 15.92 -5.85
C ASP A 147 28.94 15.54 -6.31
N PHE A 148 28.43 14.38 -5.89
CA PHE A 148 27.06 13.94 -6.15
C PHE A 148 26.02 14.91 -5.60
N MET A 149 26.15 15.29 -4.32
CA MET A 149 25.25 16.22 -3.65
C MET A 149 25.22 17.58 -4.35
N SER A 150 26.38 18.07 -4.79
CA SER A 150 26.48 19.34 -5.52
C SER A 150 25.85 19.29 -6.93
N LEU A 151 25.71 18.10 -7.51
CA LEU A 151 25.01 17.91 -8.78
C LEU A 151 23.50 17.82 -8.57
N VAL A 152 23.05 17.10 -7.54
CA VAL A 152 21.63 16.75 -7.34
C VAL A 152 20.87 17.78 -6.51
N VAL A 153 21.49 18.35 -5.49
CA VAL A 153 20.87 19.32 -4.57
C VAL A 153 21.07 20.74 -5.11
N GLN A 154 20.14 21.18 -5.94
CA GLN A 154 20.08 22.53 -6.52
C GLN A 154 19.02 23.41 -5.84
N VAL A 155 18.83 23.24 -4.54
CA VAL A 155 17.87 23.98 -3.72
C VAL A 155 18.58 24.59 -2.51
N ASP A 156 17.95 25.58 -1.88
CA ASP A 156 18.52 26.22 -0.70
C ASP A 156 18.53 25.27 0.52
N LYS A 157 19.42 25.55 1.47
CA LYS A 157 19.57 24.77 2.72
C LYS A 157 18.24 24.65 3.48
N GLY A 158 17.42 25.70 3.51
CA GLY A 158 16.13 25.69 4.20
C GLY A 158 15.17 24.67 3.62
N SER A 159 15.08 24.59 2.28
CA SER A 159 14.30 23.57 1.58
C SER A 159 14.80 22.15 1.88
N VAL A 160 16.12 21.93 1.90
CA VAL A 160 16.70 20.61 2.24
C VAL A 160 16.33 20.19 3.67
N LEU A 161 16.52 21.10 4.63
CA LEU A 161 16.19 20.84 6.04
C LEU A 161 14.69 20.61 6.23
N GLY A 162 13.84 21.33 5.49
CA GLY A 162 12.39 21.12 5.46
C GLY A 162 12.01 19.70 5.04
N SER A 163 12.55 19.24 3.90
CA SER A 163 12.29 17.86 3.44
C SER A 163 12.81 16.80 4.40
N ILE A 164 14.03 16.97 4.95
CA ILE A 164 14.56 16.05 5.98
C ILE A 164 13.63 16.03 7.20
N ARG A 165 13.19 17.20 7.67
CA ARG A 165 12.26 17.33 8.80
C ARG A 165 10.97 16.58 8.54
N ASN A 166 10.38 16.72 7.35
CA ASN A 166 9.13 16.07 7.02
C ASN A 166 9.27 14.55 6.98
N VAL A 167 10.32 14.03 6.31
CA VAL A 167 10.55 12.59 6.18
C VAL A 167 10.94 11.96 7.52
N LEU A 168 12.07 12.40 8.08
CA LEU A 168 12.64 11.77 9.27
C LEU A 168 11.80 12.07 10.51
N GLY A 169 11.20 13.25 10.59
CA GLY A 169 10.29 13.60 11.68
C GLY A 169 9.04 12.74 11.69
N THR A 170 8.44 12.46 10.54
CA THR A 170 7.29 11.54 10.43
C THR A 170 7.71 10.10 10.73
N PHE A 171 8.86 9.67 10.21
CA PHE A 171 9.41 8.35 10.53
C PHE A 171 9.66 8.14 12.04
N LEU A 172 10.33 9.06 12.72
CA LEU A 172 10.61 8.94 14.16
C LEU A 172 9.36 9.00 15.03
N ARG A 173 8.29 9.68 14.57
CA ARG A 173 6.99 9.68 15.25
C ARG A 173 6.29 8.33 15.16
N ASN A 174 6.36 7.69 13.99
CA ASN A 174 5.71 6.41 13.73
C ASN A 174 6.54 5.21 14.23
N TYR A 175 7.87 5.34 14.32
CA TYR A 175 8.82 4.27 14.69
C TYR A 175 9.82 4.70 15.79
N PRO A 176 9.35 5.12 16.98
CA PRO A 176 10.21 5.61 18.06
C PRO A 176 11.15 4.53 18.65
N GLU A 177 10.90 3.25 18.40
CA GLU A 177 11.76 2.14 18.78
C GLU A 177 13.09 2.11 18.02
N VAL A 178 13.17 2.76 16.85
CA VAL A 178 14.42 2.86 16.09
C VAL A 178 15.42 3.77 16.81
N GLY A 179 14.93 4.85 17.43
CA GLY A 179 15.73 5.88 18.10
C GLY A 179 16.40 6.83 17.12
N PHE A 180 16.69 8.05 17.58
CA PHE A 180 17.37 9.05 16.75
C PHE A 180 18.89 8.83 16.72
N HIS A 181 19.51 9.06 15.57
CA HIS A 181 20.96 9.16 15.44
C HIS A 181 21.33 10.12 14.31
N PRO A 182 22.42 10.89 14.41
CA PRO A 182 22.83 11.84 13.37
C PRO A 182 22.99 11.20 11.98
N SER A 183 23.40 9.94 11.91
CA SER A 183 23.47 9.22 10.64
C SER A 183 22.13 9.02 9.94
N LEU A 184 20.99 9.04 10.66
CA LEU A 184 19.66 8.99 10.02
C LEU A 184 19.40 10.23 9.17
N ILE A 185 19.90 11.40 9.59
CA ILE A 185 19.81 12.63 8.78
C ILE A 185 20.57 12.42 7.48
N PHE A 186 21.77 11.82 7.55
CA PHE A 186 22.58 11.57 6.37
C PHE A 186 21.93 10.53 5.43
N THR A 187 21.44 9.41 5.97
CA THR A 187 20.70 8.41 5.17
C THR A 187 19.46 9.04 4.53
N THR A 188 18.69 9.83 5.28
CA THR A 188 17.49 10.52 4.76
C THR A 188 17.85 11.49 3.62
N LEU A 189 18.92 12.26 3.77
CA LEU A 189 19.41 13.18 2.75
C LEU A 189 19.77 12.44 1.44
N ILE A 190 20.41 11.28 1.54
CA ILE A 190 20.75 10.45 0.38
C ILE A 190 19.49 9.86 -0.26
N LEU A 191 18.53 9.37 0.53
CA LEU A 191 17.26 8.87 0.01
C LEU A 191 16.45 9.97 -0.70
N LEU A 192 16.45 11.19 -0.18
CA LEU A 192 15.83 12.35 -0.83
C LEU A 192 16.54 12.77 -2.12
N CYS A 193 17.82 12.44 -2.30
CA CYS A 193 18.47 12.63 -3.59
C CYS A 193 17.98 11.63 -4.65
N LEU A 194 17.41 10.50 -4.23
CA LEU A 194 17.01 9.39 -5.10
C LEU A 194 15.49 9.22 -5.19
N SER A 195 14.73 10.01 -4.43
CA SER A 195 13.29 9.85 -4.32
C SER A 195 12.56 11.07 -3.76
N SER A 196 11.23 11.10 -3.87
CA SER A 196 10.37 12.08 -3.20
C SER A 196 10.32 11.86 -1.69
N GLU A 197 9.81 12.84 -0.94
CA GLU A 197 9.56 12.73 0.51
C GLU A 197 8.77 11.47 0.90
N VAL A 198 7.69 11.15 0.16
CA VAL A 198 6.82 9.99 0.44
C VAL A 198 7.59 8.68 0.23
N THR A 199 8.29 8.56 -0.90
CA THR A 199 9.09 7.37 -1.22
C THR A 199 10.27 7.23 -0.26
N SER A 200 10.95 8.33 0.11
CA SER A 200 12.03 8.34 1.11
C SER A 200 11.54 7.84 2.48
N TYR A 201 10.37 8.30 2.91
CA TYR A 201 9.72 7.81 4.13
C TYR A 201 9.43 6.30 4.05
N GLY A 202 8.85 5.85 2.94
CA GLY A 202 8.59 4.42 2.71
C GLY A 202 9.87 3.57 2.72
N LEU A 203 10.95 4.06 2.11
CA LEU A 203 12.24 3.36 2.11
C LEU A 203 12.82 3.26 3.53
N LEU A 204 12.78 4.35 4.32
CA LEU A 204 13.20 4.30 5.73
C LEU A 204 12.36 3.31 6.54
N GLN A 205 11.03 3.34 6.36
CA GLN A 205 10.13 2.40 7.00
C GLN A 205 10.53 0.96 6.68
N VAL A 206 10.66 0.60 5.41
CA VAL A 206 11.03 -0.76 5.00
C VAL A 206 12.41 -1.15 5.53
N MET A 207 13.39 -0.24 5.43
CA MET A 207 14.74 -0.45 5.96
C MET A 207 14.72 -0.87 7.43
N TYR A 208 14.01 -0.15 8.30
CA TYR A 208 14.08 -0.40 9.74
C TYR A 208 13.00 -1.34 10.28
N THR A 209 11.94 -1.61 9.52
CA THR A 209 10.89 -2.54 9.97
C THR A 209 11.06 -3.95 9.41
N GLN A 210 11.71 -4.10 8.24
CA GLN A 210 11.80 -5.37 7.52
C GLN A 210 13.24 -5.83 7.28
N LEU A 211 14.14 -4.90 6.94
CA LEU A 211 15.47 -5.28 6.44
C LEU A 211 16.53 -5.30 7.55
N ILE A 212 16.69 -4.20 8.27
CA ILE A 212 17.69 -4.02 9.32
C ILE A 212 17.23 -4.78 10.58
N PRO A 213 18.07 -5.67 11.14
CA PRO A 213 17.75 -6.34 12.41
C PRO A 213 17.46 -5.33 13.52
N LYS A 214 16.38 -5.56 14.27
CA LYS A 214 15.98 -4.71 15.42
C LYS A 214 17.12 -4.49 16.42
N ALA A 215 17.97 -5.49 16.59
CA ALA A 215 19.12 -5.44 17.48
C ALA A 215 20.12 -4.32 17.12
N LEU A 216 20.18 -3.95 15.83
CA LEU A 216 21.00 -2.88 15.30
C LEU A 216 20.32 -1.51 15.29
N HIS A 217 19.09 -1.38 15.80
CA HIS A 217 18.44 -0.07 15.92
C HIS A 217 19.21 0.83 16.88
N PHE A 218 19.27 2.14 16.58
CA PHE A 218 20.07 3.09 17.34
C PHE A 218 19.69 3.15 18.82
N ARG A 219 18.41 2.99 19.15
CA ARG A 219 17.94 2.89 20.53
C ARG A 219 18.61 1.73 21.27
N ASN A 220 18.72 0.57 20.63
CA ASN A 220 19.34 -0.63 21.22
C ASN A 220 20.87 -0.50 21.29
N LEU A 221 21.51 0.10 20.28
CA LEU A 221 22.94 0.39 20.32
C LEU A 221 23.33 1.33 21.47
N ARG A 222 22.46 2.29 21.83
CA ARG A 222 22.67 3.16 23.00
C ARG A 222 22.61 2.39 24.33
N LEU A 223 21.87 1.29 24.39
CA LEU A 223 21.70 0.46 25.59
C LEU A 223 22.85 -0.54 25.81
N GLY A 224 23.95 -0.43 25.05
CA GLY A 224 25.11 -1.29 25.21
C GLY A 224 24.97 -2.65 24.51
N TYR A 225 24.14 -2.72 23.47
CA TYR A 225 24.01 -3.93 22.65
C TYR A 225 25.39 -4.44 22.17
N ASP A 226 25.65 -5.74 22.38
CA ASP A 226 26.92 -6.34 22.02
C ASP A 226 26.98 -6.65 20.51
N PHE A 227 27.39 -5.64 19.76
CA PHE A 227 27.66 -5.76 18.32
C PHE A 227 28.64 -6.90 17.98
N LYS A 228 29.46 -7.39 18.93
CA LYS A 228 30.38 -8.51 18.67
C LYS A 228 29.65 -9.81 18.34
N SER A 229 28.44 -10.02 18.88
CA SER A 229 27.62 -11.20 18.60
C SER A 229 27.19 -11.25 17.12
N GLU A 230 26.63 -10.15 16.60
CA GLU A 230 26.27 -9.97 15.19
C GLU A 230 27.50 -9.98 14.28
N LEU A 231 28.60 -9.39 14.74
CA LEU A 231 29.89 -9.50 14.08
C LEU A 231 30.29 -10.97 13.88
N GLY A 232 30.02 -11.83 14.85
CA GLY A 232 30.24 -13.27 14.74
C GLY A 232 29.46 -13.91 13.60
N VAL A 233 28.20 -13.50 13.37
CA VAL A 233 27.36 -13.99 12.26
C VAL A 233 27.92 -13.50 10.91
N MET A 234 28.35 -12.23 10.84
CA MET A 234 29.00 -11.68 9.64
C MET A 234 30.32 -12.41 9.35
N ILE A 235 31.14 -12.63 10.38
CA ILE A 235 32.41 -13.36 10.29
C ILE A 235 32.21 -14.80 9.84
N LYS A 236 31.18 -15.50 10.35
CA LYS A 236 30.81 -16.84 9.86
C LYS A 236 30.47 -16.82 8.36
N SER A 237 29.77 -15.78 7.91
CA SER A 237 29.47 -15.61 6.48
C SER A 237 30.74 -15.42 5.64
N PHE A 238 31.75 -14.72 6.15
CA PHE A 238 33.06 -14.58 5.47
C PHE A 238 33.85 -15.89 5.42
N HIS A 239 33.80 -16.69 6.48
CA HIS A 239 34.42 -18.02 6.48
C HIS A 239 33.85 -18.91 5.37
N ASN A 240 32.53 -18.88 5.18
CA ASN A 240 31.87 -19.62 4.09
C ASN A 240 32.35 -19.18 2.70
N LEU A 241 32.79 -17.92 2.57
CA LEU A 241 33.35 -17.34 1.35
C LEU A 241 34.87 -17.53 1.25
N LYS A 242 35.51 -18.25 2.18
CA LYS A 242 36.96 -18.42 2.28
C LYS A 242 37.73 -17.09 2.36
N ILE A 243 37.09 -16.04 2.88
CA ILE A 243 37.72 -14.74 3.09
C ILE A 243 38.46 -14.78 4.44
N PRO A 244 39.76 -14.42 4.52
CA PRO A 244 40.48 -14.34 5.79
C PRO A 244 39.81 -13.34 6.75
N THR A 245 39.35 -13.83 7.89
CA THR A 245 38.53 -13.04 8.84
C THR A 245 39.35 -12.24 9.84
N GLU A 246 40.54 -12.74 10.20
CA GLU A 246 41.45 -12.09 11.16
C GLU A 246 41.76 -10.63 10.84
N PRO A 247 42.15 -10.25 9.62
CA PRO A 247 42.48 -8.85 9.35
C PRO A 247 41.24 -7.94 9.20
N ILE A 248 40.06 -8.51 8.99
CA ILE A 248 38.80 -7.78 8.77
C ILE A 248 38.12 -7.48 10.10
N LYS A 249 38.29 -8.34 11.10
CA LYS A 249 37.61 -8.23 12.40
C LYS A 249 37.85 -6.89 13.12
N PRO A 250 39.07 -6.34 13.23
CA PRO A 250 39.30 -5.04 13.87
C PRO A 250 38.58 -3.90 13.11
N PHE A 251 38.61 -3.96 11.79
CA PHE A 251 37.94 -2.97 10.94
C PHE A 251 36.43 -3.00 11.13
N LEU A 252 35.82 -4.18 11.14
CA LEU A 252 34.37 -4.29 11.35
C LEU A 252 33.93 -3.93 12.77
N GLN A 253 34.79 -4.12 13.77
CA GLN A 253 34.52 -3.60 15.12
C GLN A 253 34.44 -2.07 15.12
N GLU A 254 35.28 -1.41 14.33
CA GLU A 254 35.27 0.04 14.21
C GLU A 254 34.14 0.57 13.31
N VAL A 255 33.87 -0.10 12.18
CA VAL A 255 32.83 0.31 11.23
C VAL A 255 31.43 -0.18 11.65
N GLY A 256 31.36 -1.13 12.56
CA GLY A 256 30.14 -1.73 13.09
C GLY A 256 29.05 -0.73 13.48
N PRO A 257 29.35 0.30 14.30
CA PRO A 257 28.39 1.34 14.65
C PRO A 257 27.79 2.09 13.45
N TYR A 258 28.46 2.06 12.29
CA TYR A 258 28.08 2.75 11.07
C TYR A 258 27.45 1.85 10.01
N ILE A 259 27.36 0.53 10.27
CA ILE A 259 26.61 -0.41 9.44
C ILE A 259 25.13 -0.01 9.38
N VAL A 260 24.58 0.54 10.46
CA VAL A 260 23.20 1.04 10.49
C VAL A 260 23.00 2.24 9.56
N SER A 261 24.06 3.03 9.35
CA SER A 261 24.09 4.08 8.32
C SER A 261 24.50 3.56 6.95
N LEU A 262 24.43 2.25 6.75
CA LEU A 262 24.81 1.53 5.54
C LEU A 262 26.20 1.88 5.02
N THR A 263 27.08 2.32 5.92
CA THR A 263 28.45 2.73 5.61
C THR A 263 28.57 3.73 4.47
N ILE A 264 27.53 4.55 4.22
CA ILE A 264 27.44 5.40 3.02
C ILE A 264 28.70 6.25 2.82
N ASN A 265 29.20 6.86 3.89
CA ASN A 265 30.38 7.74 3.82
C ASN A 265 31.73 7.02 3.68
N ALA A 266 31.76 5.69 3.82
CA ALA A 266 32.99 4.91 3.72
C ALA A 266 33.40 4.62 2.28
N PHE A 267 32.46 4.74 1.33
CA PHE A 267 32.63 4.37 -0.06
C PHE A 267 32.35 5.54 -1.01
N GLU A 268 32.79 5.38 -2.26
CA GLU A 268 32.33 6.25 -3.34
C GLU A 268 30.84 6.07 -3.57
N ILE A 269 30.17 7.12 -4.05
CA ILE A 269 28.70 7.12 -4.16
C ILE A 269 28.16 5.98 -5.02
N GLN A 270 28.84 5.61 -6.10
CA GLN A 270 28.42 4.50 -6.97
C GLN A 270 28.41 3.16 -6.23
N THR A 271 29.45 2.92 -5.43
CA THR A 271 29.55 1.73 -4.57
C THR A 271 28.44 1.75 -3.52
N SER A 272 28.21 2.89 -2.86
CA SER A 272 27.14 3.04 -1.87
C SER A 272 25.75 2.80 -2.49
N LEU A 273 25.49 3.32 -3.70
CA LEU A 273 24.22 3.12 -4.40
C LEU A 273 24.01 1.66 -4.80
N PHE A 274 25.06 0.96 -5.23
CA PHE A 274 24.95 -0.48 -5.49
C PHE A 274 24.62 -1.25 -4.21
N MET A 275 25.27 -0.93 -3.09
CA MET A 275 24.98 -1.55 -1.79
C MET A 275 23.53 -1.33 -1.37
N PHE A 276 22.97 -0.14 -1.64
CA PHE A 276 21.55 0.15 -1.44
C PHE A 276 20.68 -0.74 -2.33
N SER A 277 20.99 -0.84 -3.61
CA SER A 277 20.25 -1.71 -4.53
C SER A 277 20.28 -3.18 -4.09
N GLN A 278 21.35 -3.67 -3.45
CA GLN A 278 21.37 -5.03 -2.91
C GLN A 278 20.61 -5.15 -1.59
N LEU A 279 20.61 -4.10 -0.75
CA LEU A 279 19.81 -4.06 0.47
C LEU A 279 18.32 -4.19 0.18
N PHE A 280 17.83 -3.63 -0.92
CA PHE A 280 16.41 -3.68 -1.32
C PHE A 280 16.05 -4.91 -2.19
N GLN A 281 16.76 -6.03 -2.04
CA GLN A 281 16.42 -7.34 -2.65
C GLN A 281 15.79 -8.31 -1.63
N GLU A 282 15.30 -9.47 -2.08
CA GLU A 282 14.58 -10.47 -1.27
C GLU A 282 15.37 -11.02 -0.05
N ASP A 283 16.72 -11.00 -0.07
CA ASP A 283 17.59 -11.39 1.06
C ASP A 283 18.13 -10.17 1.86
N GLY A 284 17.66 -8.96 1.53
CA GLY A 284 17.75 -7.76 2.34
C GLY A 284 19.14 -7.41 2.90
N PHE A 285 19.20 -7.30 4.22
CA PHE A 285 20.40 -6.95 4.97
C PHE A 285 21.53 -7.98 4.85
N ASN A 286 21.21 -9.27 4.64
CA ASN A 286 22.25 -10.29 4.43
C ASN A 286 23.01 -10.05 3.14
N GLU A 287 22.33 -9.63 2.06
CA GLU A 287 23.00 -9.26 0.81
C GLU A 287 23.87 -8.03 1.01
N PHE A 288 23.37 -7.01 1.72
CA PHE A 288 24.18 -5.85 2.08
C PHE A 288 25.47 -6.25 2.83
N ILE A 289 25.38 -7.13 3.83
CA ILE A 289 26.55 -7.63 4.57
C ILE A 289 27.51 -8.41 3.67
N LYS A 290 27.02 -9.22 2.73
CA LYS A 290 27.88 -9.93 1.76
C LYS A 290 28.59 -8.98 0.83
N VAL A 291 27.93 -7.94 0.35
CA VAL A 291 28.58 -6.92 -0.49
C VAL A 291 29.64 -6.18 0.31
N LEU A 292 29.32 -5.81 1.55
CA LEU A 292 30.26 -5.22 2.49
C LEU A 292 31.46 -6.16 2.73
N ALA A 293 31.24 -7.47 2.86
CA ALA A 293 32.28 -8.49 2.91
C ALA A 293 33.23 -8.44 1.72
N CYS A 294 32.65 -8.46 0.52
CA CYS A 294 33.39 -8.52 -0.73
C CYS A 294 34.21 -7.25 -0.90
N SER A 295 33.68 -6.10 -0.46
CA SER A 295 34.39 -4.83 -0.45
C SER A 295 35.71 -4.90 0.33
N PHE A 296 35.77 -5.73 1.36
CA PHE A 296 36.96 -5.95 2.18
C PHE A 296 37.87 -7.06 1.63
N SER A 297 37.32 -8.10 1.00
CA SER A 297 38.13 -9.21 0.46
C SER A 297 39.00 -8.83 -0.73
N VAL A 298 38.64 -7.77 -1.47
CA VAL A 298 39.50 -7.21 -2.54
C VAL A 298 40.85 -6.72 -2.00
N HIS A 299 41.00 -6.57 -0.68
CA HIS A 299 42.19 -5.97 -0.07
C HIS A 299 42.99 -6.92 0.84
N GLN A 300 44.31 -6.87 0.70
CA GLN A 300 45.25 -7.40 1.69
C GLN A 300 45.46 -6.35 2.77
N PHE A 301 44.57 -6.29 3.75
CA PHE A 301 44.74 -5.53 4.99
C PHE A 301 46.08 -5.90 5.65
N LYS A 302 47.09 -5.03 5.50
CA LYS A 302 48.43 -5.21 6.11
C LYS A 302 48.90 -3.96 6.86
N ASP A 303 48.11 -2.90 6.82
CA ASP A 303 48.44 -1.56 7.29
C ASP A 303 47.53 -1.13 8.48
N SER A 304 47.78 0.04 9.06
CA SER A 304 46.93 0.71 10.06
C SER A 304 45.48 0.91 9.57
N ILE A 305 44.51 0.93 10.49
CA ILE A 305 43.09 1.04 10.14
C ILE A 305 42.77 2.30 9.32
N GLU A 306 43.42 3.43 9.61
CA GLU A 306 43.27 4.71 8.90
C GLU A 306 43.67 4.59 7.43
N LYS A 307 44.76 3.89 7.14
CA LYS A 307 45.21 3.60 5.78
C LYS A 307 44.21 2.68 5.08
N ASN A 308 43.68 1.68 5.78
CA ASN A 308 42.68 0.77 5.23
C ASN A 308 41.39 1.52 4.86
N LYS A 309 40.91 2.45 5.71
CA LYS A 309 39.76 3.33 5.39
C LYS A 309 40.00 4.14 4.12
N LEU A 310 41.14 4.82 4.03
CA LEU A 310 41.51 5.59 2.84
C LEU A 310 41.58 4.71 1.60
N PHE A 311 42.17 3.53 1.73
CA PHE A 311 42.28 2.57 0.65
C PHE A 311 40.90 2.09 0.17
N ILE A 312 40.00 1.76 1.09
CA ILE A 312 38.63 1.35 0.79
C ILE A 312 37.93 2.44 -0.01
N LEU A 313 37.91 3.67 0.50
CA LEU A 313 37.31 4.82 -0.18
C LEU A 313 37.91 5.03 -1.57
N TRP A 314 39.21 4.77 -1.74
CA TRP A 314 39.91 5.07 -2.97
C TRP A 314 39.85 4.00 -4.06
N ASN A 315 39.78 2.74 -3.67
CA ASN A 315 40.07 1.62 -4.56
C ASN A 315 38.91 0.63 -4.68
N VAL A 316 37.94 0.64 -3.77
CA VAL A 316 36.78 -0.25 -3.88
C VAL A 316 35.78 0.34 -4.88
N LYS A 317 35.87 -0.16 -6.11
CA LYS A 317 35.00 0.22 -7.24
C LYS A 317 33.91 -0.81 -7.48
N ASP A 318 32.87 -0.36 -8.17
CA ASP A 318 31.68 -1.16 -8.38
C ASP A 318 31.87 -2.40 -9.24
N GLN A 319 32.53 -2.22 -10.37
CA GLN A 319 32.83 -3.32 -11.29
C GLN A 319 33.63 -4.45 -10.63
N GLN A 320 34.51 -4.12 -9.69
CA GLN A 320 35.35 -5.10 -9.00
C GLN A 320 34.54 -5.94 -8.02
N PHE A 321 33.68 -5.31 -7.20
CA PHE A 321 32.87 -6.09 -6.26
C PHE A 321 31.77 -6.88 -6.99
N GLN A 322 31.23 -6.40 -8.11
CA GLN A 322 30.15 -7.09 -8.82
C GLN A 322 30.60 -8.48 -9.21
N LYS A 323 31.83 -8.59 -9.76
CA LYS A 323 32.43 -9.88 -10.10
C LYS A 323 32.46 -10.83 -8.90
N TYR A 324 33.07 -10.42 -7.78
CA TYR A 324 33.16 -11.26 -6.59
C TYR A 324 31.79 -11.61 -6.03
N TYR A 325 30.87 -10.64 -5.97
CA TYR A 325 29.52 -10.85 -5.49
C TYR A 325 28.75 -11.87 -6.35
N TYR A 326 28.82 -11.77 -7.68
CA TYR A 326 28.19 -12.76 -8.58
C TYR A 326 28.84 -14.14 -8.47
N GLU A 327 30.16 -14.22 -8.28
CA GLU A 327 30.85 -15.48 -8.00
C GLU A 327 30.34 -16.12 -6.69
N THR A 328 30.07 -15.32 -5.64
CA THR A 328 29.47 -15.83 -4.40
C THR A 328 28.02 -16.32 -4.57
N LYS A 329 27.22 -15.65 -5.41
CA LYS A 329 25.85 -16.09 -5.74
C LYS A 329 25.87 -17.42 -6.51
N LYS A 330 26.83 -17.61 -7.43
CA LYS A 330 27.00 -18.86 -8.19
C LYS A 330 27.37 -20.06 -7.32
N LEU A 331 28.20 -19.86 -6.30
CA LEU A 331 28.58 -20.95 -5.38
C LEU A 331 27.38 -21.49 -4.59
N ARG A 332 26.34 -20.67 -4.31
CA ARG A 332 25.11 -21.11 -3.63
C ARG A 332 24.19 -21.95 -4.52
N SER A 333 24.15 -21.70 -5.84
CA SER A 333 23.36 -22.55 -6.73
C SER A 333 23.94 -23.96 -6.81
N ASP A 334 25.27 -24.08 -6.74
CA ASP A 334 25.97 -25.36 -6.92
C ASP A 334 26.03 -26.19 -5.62
N SER A 335 26.08 -25.54 -4.45
CA SER A 335 26.09 -26.25 -3.16
C SER A 335 24.69 -26.72 -2.72
N ASN A 336 23.62 -26.05 -3.16
CA ASN A 336 22.26 -26.49 -2.89
C ASN A 336 21.79 -27.67 -3.78
N SER A 337 22.48 -27.98 -4.88
CA SER A 337 22.14 -29.11 -5.75
C SER A 337 22.70 -30.44 -5.25
N SER A 338 23.83 -30.44 -4.54
CA SER A 338 24.52 -31.67 -4.10
C SER A 338 24.07 -32.24 -2.75
N VAL A 339 23.50 -31.42 -1.85
CA VAL A 339 23.13 -31.88 -0.49
C VAL A 339 21.68 -32.40 -0.41
N ARG A 340 20.89 -32.22 -1.47
CA ARG A 340 19.46 -32.64 -1.51
C ARG A 340 19.22 -34.09 -1.97
N SER A 341 20.22 -34.82 -2.46
CA SER A 341 19.96 -36.05 -3.23
C SER A 341 19.80 -37.35 -2.42
N MET A 342 20.11 -37.42 -1.11
CA MET A 342 20.10 -38.71 -0.40
C MET A 342 19.09 -38.90 0.74
N SER A 343 18.56 -37.84 1.37
CA SER A 343 17.54 -38.01 2.43
C SER A 343 16.16 -37.43 2.09
N GLN A 344 16.03 -36.75 0.94
CA GLN A 344 14.77 -36.13 0.53
C GLN A 344 13.89 -37.01 -0.35
N SER A 345 14.39 -38.07 -1.02
CA SER A 345 13.54 -38.77 -2.00
C SER A 345 12.34 -39.47 -1.35
N GLU A 346 12.49 -40.09 -0.19
CA GLU A 346 11.37 -40.76 0.49
C GLU A 346 10.38 -39.77 1.13
N GLN A 347 10.87 -38.71 1.77
CA GLN A 347 9.99 -37.67 2.33
C GLN A 347 9.30 -36.87 1.24
N GLN A 348 9.98 -36.60 0.12
CA GLN A 348 9.42 -35.89 -1.02
C GLN A 348 8.40 -36.76 -1.76
N GLN A 349 8.62 -38.07 -1.88
CA GLN A 349 7.65 -38.98 -2.49
C GLN A 349 6.39 -39.16 -1.62
N GLN A 350 6.53 -39.18 -0.28
CA GLN A 350 5.37 -39.16 0.64
C GLN A 350 4.60 -37.84 0.57
N LEU A 351 5.31 -36.71 0.49
CA LEU A 351 4.69 -35.39 0.36
C LEU A 351 4.00 -35.23 -1.00
N GLU A 352 4.62 -35.70 -2.07
CA GLU A 352 4.07 -35.68 -3.43
C GLU A 352 2.82 -36.57 -3.54
N ASN A 353 2.80 -37.74 -2.88
CA ASN A 353 1.61 -38.58 -2.81
C ASN A 353 0.46 -37.90 -2.05
N LYS A 354 0.75 -37.20 -0.95
CA LYS A 354 -0.26 -36.41 -0.22
C LYS A 354 -0.78 -35.24 -1.06
N PHE A 355 0.10 -34.54 -1.79
CA PHE A 355 -0.33 -33.48 -2.70
C PHE A 355 -1.16 -34.02 -3.86
N LYS A 356 -0.81 -35.17 -4.45
CA LYS A 356 -1.60 -35.82 -5.49
C LYS A 356 -3.00 -36.18 -4.98
N GLN A 357 -3.12 -36.73 -3.77
CA GLN A 357 -4.42 -37.00 -3.15
C GLN A 357 -5.23 -35.72 -2.92
N GLN A 358 -4.60 -34.65 -2.46
CA GLN A 358 -5.29 -33.38 -2.21
C GLN A 358 -5.73 -32.69 -3.52
N ILE A 359 -4.91 -32.79 -4.58
CA ILE A 359 -5.28 -32.31 -5.92
C ILE A 359 -6.50 -33.07 -6.46
N ILE A 360 -6.57 -34.39 -6.26
CA ILE A 360 -7.72 -35.21 -6.67
C ILE A 360 -8.99 -34.75 -5.95
N LEU A 361 -8.92 -34.51 -4.63
CA LEU A 361 -10.06 -34.01 -3.86
C LEU A 361 -10.52 -32.62 -4.33
N LEU A 362 -9.59 -31.69 -4.58
CA LEU A 362 -9.90 -30.36 -5.11
C LEU A 362 -10.46 -30.42 -6.54
N GLN A 363 -10.05 -31.39 -7.34
CA GLN A 363 -10.61 -31.62 -8.68
C GLN A 363 -12.05 -32.16 -8.61
N GLN A 364 -12.34 -33.04 -7.65
CA GLN A 364 -13.69 -33.52 -7.38
C GLN A 364 -14.61 -32.41 -6.84
N GLU A 365 -14.10 -31.56 -5.96
CA GLU A 365 -14.86 -30.41 -5.46
C GLU A 365 -15.15 -29.41 -6.59
N ASN A 366 -14.17 -29.11 -7.43
CA ASN A 366 -14.37 -28.26 -8.61
C ASN A 366 -15.36 -28.85 -9.62
N SER A 367 -15.41 -30.17 -9.80
CA SER A 367 -16.38 -30.79 -10.70
C SER A 367 -17.80 -30.71 -10.12
N SER A 368 -17.96 -30.87 -8.80
CA SER A 368 -19.23 -30.67 -8.09
C SER A 368 -19.70 -29.21 -8.20
N LEU A 369 -18.83 -28.23 -7.94
CA LEU A 369 -19.16 -26.81 -8.07
C LEU A 369 -19.52 -26.42 -9.50
N LYS A 370 -18.87 -27.01 -10.52
CA LYS A 370 -19.25 -26.81 -11.93
C LYS A 370 -20.65 -27.34 -12.24
N GLN A 371 -21.04 -28.47 -11.63
CA GLN A 371 -22.40 -28.99 -11.77
C GLN A 371 -23.42 -28.05 -11.11
N GLU A 372 -23.13 -27.54 -9.91
CA GLU A 372 -24.01 -26.58 -9.21
C GLU A 372 -24.17 -25.28 -10.03
N ILE A 373 -23.08 -24.73 -10.57
CA ILE A 373 -23.12 -23.54 -11.45
C ILE A 373 -23.98 -23.81 -12.70
N ASN A 374 -23.93 -25.01 -13.27
CA ASN A 374 -24.77 -25.33 -14.43
C ASN A 374 -26.25 -25.41 -14.05
N VAL A 375 -26.58 -25.94 -12.87
CA VAL A 375 -27.97 -25.93 -12.36
C VAL A 375 -28.45 -24.50 -12.17
N ASP A 376 -27.63 -23.64 -11.57
CA ASP A 376 -27.96 -22.23 -11.38
C ASP A 376 -28.12 -21.48 -12.70
N LYS A 377 -27.27 -21.75 -13.71
CA LYS A 377 -27.43 -21.20 -15.06
C LYS A 377 -28.77 -21.58 -15.69
N ILE A 378 -29.22 -22.82 -15.51
CA ILE A 378 -30.54 -23.27 -15.99
C ILE A 378 -31.66 -22.56 -15.23
N LYS A 379 -31.49 -22.31 -13.93
CA LYS A 379 -32.47 -21.56 -13.13
C LYS A 379 -32.56 -20.09 -13.58
N ILE A 380 -31.42 -19.45 -13.81
CA ILE A 380 -31.34 -18.07 -14.31
C ILE A 380 -31.95 -17.96 -15.71
N SER A 381 -31.72 -18.93 -16.61
CA SER A 381 -32.32 -18.89 -17.94
C SER A 381 -33.84 -19.03 -17.90
N LYS A 382 -34.38 -19.87 -17.01
CA LYS A 382 -35.84 -19.94 -16.78
C LYS A 382 -36.41 -18.63 -16.26
N GLN A 383 -35.76 -18.02 -15.27
CA GLN A 383 -36.18 -16.72 -14.73
C GLN A 383 -36.12 -15.61 -15.78
N LYS A 384 -35.12 -15.64 -16.67
CA LYS A 384 -35.02 -14.68 -17.77
C LYS A 384 -36.21 -14.80 -18.74
N ILE A 385 -36.63 -16.03 -19.07
CA ILE A 385 -37.83 -16.26 -19.90
C ILE A 385 -39.08 -15.74 -19.20
N GLU A 386 -39.24 -15.95 -17.89
CA GLU A 386 -40.36 -15.40 -17.12
C GLU A 386 -40.37 -13.86 -17.12
N ILE A 387 -39.21 -13.22 -16.98
CA ILE A 387 -39.07 -11.76 -17.05
C ILE A 387 -39.45 -11.24 -18.45
N ASP A 388 -38.98 -11.90 -19.51
CA ASP A 388 -39.31 -11.52 -20.88
C ASP A 388 -40.83 -11.64 -21.14
N GLN A 389 -41.47 -12.70 -20.64
CA GLN A 389 -42.93 -12.86 -20.71
C GLN A 389 -43.69 -11.76 -19.95
N LEU A 390 -43.21 -11.37 -18.76
CA LEU A 390 -43.81 -10.28 -18.00
C LEU A 390 -43.63 -8.93 -18.71
N ASN A 391 -42.49 -8.69 -19.34
CA ASN A 391 -42.25 -7.48 -20.13
C ASN A 391 -43.19 -7.40 -21.34
N ASP A 392 -43.44 -8.51 -22.03
CA ASP A 392 -44.41 -8.57 -23.12
C ASP A 392 -45.84 -8.25 -22.62
N GLN A 393 -46.21 -8.74 -21.44
CA GLN A 393 -47.48 -8.40 -20.81
C GLN A 393 -47.57 -6.91 -20.48
N ILE A 394 -46.51 -6.33 -19.89
CA ILE A 394 -46.44 -4.89 -19.59
C ILE A 394 -46.62 -4.07 -20.86
N GLN A 395 -45.92 -4.41 -21.95
CA GLN A 395 -46.08 -3.71 -23.23
C GLN A 395 -47.51 -3.80 -23.77
N SER A 396 -48.16 -4.96 -23.62
CA SER A 396 -49.56 -5.12 -24.03
C SER A 396 -50.50 -4.19 -23.24
N PHE A 397 -50.28 -4.05 -21.93
CA PHE A 397 -51.05 -3.14 -21.08
C PHE A 397 -50.76 -1.67 -21.39
N GLU A 398 -49.53 -1.30 -21.73
CA GLU A 398 -49.20 0.06 -22.15
C GLU A 398 -49.94 0.45 -23.45
N ILE A 399 -50.06 -0.49 -24.40
CA ILE A 399 -50.85 -0.29 -25.63
C ILE A 399 -52.33 -0.11 -25.29
N GLU A 400 -52.88 -0.94 -24.40
CA GLU A 400 -54.27 -0.84 -23.96
C GLU A 400 -54.56 0.50 -23.25
N LEU A 401 -53.68 0.93 -22.33
CA LEU A 401 -53.78 2.23 -21.67
C LEU A 401 -53.71 3.39 -22.66
N LYS A 402 -52.87 3.29 -23.69
CA LYS A 402 -52.80 4.29 -24.77
C LYS A 402 -54.11 4.36 -25.55
N ASN A 403 -54.71 3.21 -25.87
CA ASN A 403 -56.00 3.15 -26.56
C ASN A 403 -57.14 3.73 -25.70
N LEU A 404 -57.17 3.41 -24.41
CA LEU A 404 -58.13 3.98 -23.45
C LEU A 404 -57.99 5.49 -23.33
N ARG A 405 -56.76 6.03 -23.26
CA ARG A 405 -56.51 7.48 -23.28
C ARG A 405 -57.05 8.14 -24.54
N ASN A 406 -56.82 7.54 -25.71
CA ASN A 406 -57.34 8.05 -26.97
C ASN A 406 -58.88 8.04 -27.02
N GLN A 407 -59.53 7.01 -26.47
CA GLN A 407 -60.99 6.96 -26.36
C GLN A 407 -61.52 8.05 -25.41
N TYR A 408 -60.88 8.22 -24.25
CA TYR A 408 -61.25 9.27 -23.30
C TYR A 408 -61.16 10.66 -23.93
N GLN A 409 -60.09 10.93 -24.68
CA GLN A 409 -59.89 12.20 -25.36
C GLN A 409 -60.94 12.45 -26.47
N LYS A 410 -61.43 11.40 -27.15
CA LYS A 410 -62.56 11.52 -28.08
C LYS A 410 -63.84 11.93 -27.35
N ILE A 411 -64.15 11.28 -26.23
CA ILE A 411 -65.33 11.61 -25.40
C ILE A 411 -65.23 13.03 -24.87
N GLU A 412 -64.06 13.47 -24.44
CA GLU A 412 -63.82 14.83 -23.96
C GLU A 412 -64.06 15.88 -25.06
N ASN A 413 -63.63 15.61 -26.29
CA ASN A 413 -63.90 16.46 -27.45
C ASN A 413 -65.40 16.48 -27.80
N GLU A 414 -66.07 15.33 -27.78
CA GLU A 414 -67.53 15.23 -28.02
C GLU A 414 -68.32 16.02 -26.97
N ASN A 415 -67.95 15.90 -25.69
CA ASN A 415 -68.56 16.68 -24.61
C ASN A 415 -68.32 18.18 -24.77
N SER A 416 -67.13 18.59 -25.21
CA SER A 416 -66.82 20.00 -25.50
C SER A 416 -67.69 20.54 -26.64
N ASN A 417 -67.85 19.77 -27.72
CA ASN A 417 -68.72 20.13 -28.85
C ASN A 417 -70.20 20.22 -28.44
N LEU A 418 -70.67 19.29 -27.60
CA LEU A 418 -72.03 19.33 -27.05
C LEU A 418 -72.26 20.54 -26.14
N LEU A 419 -71.26 20.91 -25.33
CA LEU A 419 -71.31 22.09 -24.49
C LEU A 419 -71.43 23.37 -25.33
N GLU A 420 -70.65 23.48 -26.40
CA GLU A 420 -70.69 24.60 -27.35
C GLU A 420 -72.04 24.66 -28.09
N SER A 421 -72.56 23.51 -28.54
CA SER A 421 -73.89 23.40 -29.16
C SER A 421 -75.00 23.86 -28.21
N ASN A 422 -74.94 23.44 -26.93
CA ASN A 422 -75.88 23.87 -25.90
C ASN A 422 -75.81 25.38 -25.63
N GLN A 423 -74.60 25.96 -25.62
CA GLN A 423 -74.43 27.41 -25.49
C GLN A 423 -75.04 28.16 -26.68
N ASN A 424 -74.85 27.65 -27.91
CA ASN A 424 -75.43 28.21 -29.13
C ASN A 424 -76.97 28.13 -29.14
N LEU A 425 -77.55 27.01 -28.71
CA LEU A 425 -78.99 26.84 -28.53
C LEU A 425 -79.55 27.82 -27.51
N LYS A 426 -78.87 27.99 -26.37
CA LYS A 426 -79.27 28.97 -25.34
C LYS A 426 -79.26 30.41 -25.87
N LEU A 427 -78.28 30.75 -26.71
CA LEU A 427 -78.21 32.04 -27.42
C LEU A 427 -79.34 32.21 -28.45
N GLN A 428 -79.76 31.15 -29.15
CA GLN A 428 -80.92 31.19 -30.04
C GLN A 428 -82.24 31.40 -29.28
N PHE A 429 -82.43 30.70 -28.15
CA PHE A 429 -83.61 30.89 -27.30
C PHE A 429 -83.70 32.33 -26.77
N MET A 430 -82.60 32.92 -26.31
CA MET A 430 -82.60 34.33 -25.88
C MET A 430 -82.88 35.32 -27.02
N LYS A 431 -82.58 34.95 -28.28
CA LYS A 431 -82.95 35.76 -29.45
C LYS A 431 -84.44 35.62 -29.82
N GLN A 432 -85.04 34.45 -29.59
CA GLN A 432 -86.48 34.23 -29.78
C GLN A 432 -87.34 34.89 -28.69
N GLU A 433 -86.90 34.86 -27.43
CA GLU A 433 -87.57 35.58 -26.34
C GLU A 433 -87.58 37.10 -26.59
N LYS A 434 -86.48 37.67 -27.10
CA LYS A 434 -86.44 39.09 -27.50
C LYS A 434 -87.27 39.41 -28.75
N ALA A 435 -87.59 38.43 -29.60
CA ALA A 435 -88.46 38.62 -30.76
C ALA A 435 -89.96 38.56 -30.39
N ASN A 436 -90.32 37.87 -29.31
CA ASN A 436 -91.71 37.69 -28.86
C ASN A 436 -92.21 38.78 -27.88
N GLU A 437 -91.36 39.68 -27.40
CA GLU A 437 -91.78 40.85 -26.59
C GLU A 437 -92.28 42.04 -27.44
N SER A 438 -92.43 41.89 -28.76
CA SER A 438 -92.79 42.98 -29.69
C SER A 438 -94.03 42.73 -30.55
N SER A 439 -95.07 42.05 -30.05
CA SER A 439 -96.39 42.13 -30.69
C SER A 439 -97.54 41.69 -29.78
N SER A 440 -98.34 42.66 -29.35
CA SER A 440 -99.68 42.47 -28.80
C SER A 440 -100.64 41.92 -29.85
N PHE A 441 -101.39 40.84 -29.56
CA PHE A 441 -102.85 40.80 -29.74
C PHE A 441 -103.47 39.51 -29.19
N THR A 442 -104.70 39.67 -28.70
CA THR A 442 -105.57 38.74 -27.96
C THR A 442 -106.22 37.60 -28.77
N LEU A 443 -106.49 36.49 -28.05
CA LEU A 443 -107.74 35.70 -27.94
C LEU A 443 -107.71 34.20 -28.32
N SER A 444 -108.05 33.39 -27.29
CA SER A 444 -108.60 32.02 -27.32
C SER A 444 -107.63 30.94 -27.85
N THR A 445 -107.51 29.75 -27.27
CA THR A 445 -108.54 28.86 -26.73
C THR A 445 -107.94 27.92 -25.68
N LYS A 446 -108.77 27.61 -24.68
CA LYS A 446 -108.58 26.48 -23.76
C LYS A 446 -108.64 25.17 -24.57
N SER A 447 -107.49 24.57 -24.86
CA SER A 447 -107.40 23.12 -25.16
C SER A 447 -106.03 22.50 -24.86
N ASP A 448 -104.99 23.30 -24.64
CA ASP A 448 -103.62 22.75 -24.65
C ASP A 448 -103.02 22.57 -23.25
N SER A 449 -103.76 22.90 -22.19
CA SER A 449 -103.28 22.77 -20.80
C SER A 449 -103.10 21.32 -20.37
N THR A 450 -103.90 20.38 -20.90
CA THR A 450 -103.77 18.95 -20.57
C THR A 450 -102.74 18.23 -21.46
N HIS A 451 -102.41 18.76 -22.64
CA HIS A 451 -101.32 18.25 -23.48
C HIS A 451 -99.95 18.72 -22.96
N LEU A 452 -99.83 19.99 -22.55
CA LEU A 452 -98.60 20.50 -21.95
C LEU A 452 -98.34 19.94 -20.55
N GLU A 453 -99.36 19.69 -19.71
CA GLU A 453 -99.12 19.00 -18.43
C GLU A 453 -98.71 17.54 -18.61
N ASN A 454 -99.25 16.83 -19.62
CA ASN A 454 -98.82 15.47 -19.95
C ASN A 454 -97.43 15.43 -20.61
N GLU A 455 -97.07 16.38 -21.47
CA GLU A 455 -95.70 16.47 -22.00
C GLU A 455 -94.69 16.94 -20.95
N LEU A 456 -95.09 17.80 -20.01
CA LEU A 456 -94.23 18.19 -18.89
C LEU A 456 -94.06 17.06 -17.87
N LEU A 457 -95.08 16.21 -17.69
CA LEU A 457 -94.97 14.97 -16.92
C LEU A 457 -94.10 13.93 -17.64
N LYS A 458 -94.22 13.81 -18.96
CA LYS A 458 -93.39 12.93 -19.80
C LYS A 458 -91.93 13.38 -19.85
N CYS A 459 -91.67 14.68 -19.96
CA CYS A 459 -90.33 15.27 -19.85
C CYS A 459 -89.75 15.13 -18.44
N LYS A 460 -90.55 15.26 -17.38
CA LYS A 460 -90.09 14.99 -16.01
C LYS A 460 -89.75 13.52 -15.82
N GLN A 461 -90.57 12.60 -16.33
CA GLN A 461 -90.29 11.16 -16.31
C GLN A 461 -89.08 10.81 -17.18
N GLU A 462 -88.88 11.43 -18.33
CA GLU A 462 -87.68 11.24 -19.17
C GLU A 462 -86.42 11.81 -18.51
N ILE A 463 -86.50 12.96 -17.81
CA ILE A 463 -85.38 13.50 -17.01
C ILE A 463 -85.09 12.61 -15.81
N GLU A 464 -86.10 11.99 -15.21
CA GLU A 464 -85.93 11.05 -14.08
C GLU A 464 -85.37 9.70 -14.55
N VAL A 465 -85.79 9.21 -15.72
CA VAL A 465 -85.21 8.04 -16.42
C VAL A 465 -83.76 8.33 -16.86
N LEU A 466 -83.46 9.53 -17.36
CA LEU A 466 -82.10 9.94 -17.72
C LEU A 466 -81.21 10.15 -16.48
N LYS A 467 -81.76 10.62 -15.36
CA LYS A 467 -81.03 10.64 -14.07
C LYS A 467 -80.77 9.23 -13.55
N LEU A 468 -81.72 8.30 -13.71
CA LEU A 468 -81.54 6.88 -13.39
C LEU A 468 -80.62 6.13 -14.38
N GLN A 469 -80.48 6.61 -15.62
CA GLN A 469 -79.54 6.06 -16.60
C GLN A 469 -78.12 6.64 -16.48
N ASN A 470 -77.97 7.87 -15.98
CA ASN A 470 -76.67 8.58 -15.91
C ASN A 470 -76.06 8.65 -14.51
N THR A 471 -76.79 8.23 -13.47
CA THR A 471 -76.17 7.56 -12.33
C THR A 471 -76.50 6.10 -12.48
N ASN A 472 -75.60 5.32 -13.10
CA ASN A 472 -75.58 3.89 -12.89
C ASN A 472 -74.63 3.65 -11.71
N PRO A 473 -75.07 3.81 -10.44
CA PRO A 473 -74.25 3.50 -9.28
C PRO A 473 -73.78 2.05 -9.33
N THR A 474 -74.46 1.18 -10.08
CA THR A 474 -74.02 -0.18 -10.39
C THR A 474 -72.74 -0.21 -11.23
N GLN A 475 -72.58 0.65 -12.25
CA GLN A 475 -71.33 0.71 -13.02
C GLN A 475 -70.20 1.39 -12.24
N MET A 476 -70.50 2.44 -11.47
CA MET A 476 -69.47 3.08 -10.63
C MET A 476 -69.08 2.18 -9.46
N ALA A 477 -70.03 1.48 -8.84
CA ALA A 477 -69.76 0.47 -7.82
C ALA A 477 -69.07 -0.76 -8.42
N GLN A 478 -69.38 -1.17 -9.65
CA GLN A 478 -68.62 -2.20 -10.37
C GLN A 478 -67.19 -1.73 -10.64
N LEU A 479 -66.97 -0.49 -11.08
CA LEU A 479 -65.63 0.07 -11.29
C LEU A 479 -64.84 0.19 -9.99
N VAL A 480 -65.48 0.64 -8.90
CA VAL A 480 -64.87 0.69 -7.57
C VAL A 480 -64.58 -0.72 -7.06
N LYS A 481 -65.47 -1.69 -7.29
CA LYS A 481 -65.28 -3.09 -6.93
C LYS A 481 -64.13 -3.71 -7.74
N LEU A 482 -64.06 -3.46 -9.05
CA LEU A 482 -63.00 -3.93 -9.93
C LEU A 482 -61.65 -3.31 -9.55
N LYS A 483 -61.63 -2.00 -9.25
CA LYS A 483 -60.45 -1.30 -8.77
C LYS A 483 -59.97 -1.84 -7.41
N ASN A 484 -60.90 -2.11 -6.49
CA ASN A 484 -60.57 -2.67 -5.18
C ASN A 484 -60.11 -4.12 -5.28
N GLU A 485 -60.69 -4.93 -6.18
CA GLU A 485 -60.21 -6.29 -6.48
C GLU A 485 -58.81 -6.26 -7.10
N GLN A 486 -58.52 -5.30 -7.99
CA GLN A 486 -57.20 -5.13 -8.60
C GLN A 486 -56.15 -4.67 -7.57
N ILE A 487 -56.51 -3.75 -6.67
CA ILE A 487 -55.65 -3.33 -5.55
C ILE A 487 -55.39 -4.50 -4.59
N ALA A 488 -56.42 -5.31 -4.28
CA ALA A 488 -56.25 -6.49 -3.44
C ALA A 488 -55.30 -7.53 -4.08
N LYS A 489 -55.43 -7.75 -5.40
CA LYS A 489 -54.55 -8.65 -6.16
C LYS A 489 -53.09 -8.18 -6.15
N LEU A 490 -52.86 -6.89 -6.40
CA LEU A 490 -51.51 -6.30 -6.36
C LEU A 490 -50.92 -6.31 -4.95
N THR A 491 -51.75 -6.13 -3.92
CA THR A 491 -51.31 -6.20 -2.52
C THR A 491 -50.92 -7.63 -2.14
N GLN A 492 -51.65 -8.63 -2.62
CA GLN A 492 -51.30 -10.04 -2.45
C GLN A 492 -50.02 -10.41 -3.19
N GLU A 493 -49.86 -10.00 -4.46
CA GLU A 493 -48.63 -10.24 -5.24
C GLU A 493 -47.41 -9.59 -4.60
N LYS A 494 -47.55 -8.37 -4.06
CA LYS A 494 -46.49 -7.70 -3.29
C LYS A 494 -46.11 -8.51 -2.05
N SER A 495 -47.08 -8.97 -1.27
CA SER A 495 -46.87 -9.83 -0.09
C SER A 495 -46.15 -11.14 -0.47
N GLU A 496 -46.53 -11.78 -1.58
CA GLU A 496 -45.87 -13.00 -2.05
C GLU A 496 -44.44 -12.76 -2.52
N LEU A 497 -44.16 -11.60 -3.14
CA LEU A 497 -42.81 -11.19 -3.51
C LEU A 497 -41.93 -10.89 -2.30
N GLU A 498 -42.45 -10.18 -1.30
CA GLU A 498 -41.75 -9.91 -0.04
C GLU A 498 -41.40 -11.24 0.67
N LYS A 499 -42.34 -12.20 0.70
CA LYS A 499 -42.09 -13.53 1.25
C LYS A 499 -41.05 -14.33 0.47
N LYS A 500 -41.06 -14.26 -0.87
CA LYS A 500 -40.02 -14.88 -1.72
C LYS A 500 -38.64 -14.24 -1.53
N ILE A 501 -38.57 -12.94 -1.24
CA ILE A 501 -37.31 -12.25 -0.92
C ILE A 501 -36.78 -12.76 0.42
N GLU A 502 -37.63 -12.87 1.45
CA GLU A 502 -37.28 -13.39 2.77
C GLU A 502 -36.79 -14.85 2.69
N GLU A 503 -37.47 -15.70 1.92
CA GLU A 503 -37.07 -17.10 1.63
C GLU A 503 -35.74 -17.20 0.83
N LEU A 504 -35.35 -16.17 0.08
CA LEU A 504 -34.08 -16.14 -0.67
C LEU A 504 -32.92 -15.55 0.15
N GLU A 505 -33.20 -14.72 1.15
CA GLU A 505 -32.20 -14.14 2.05
C GLU A 505 -31.81 -15.10 3.19
N GLU A 506 -32.75 -15.85 3.76
CA GLU A 506 -32.47 -16.87 4.80
C GLU A 506 -31.38 -17.89 4.42
N PRO A 507 -31.39 -18.55 3.24
CA PRO A 507 -30.38 -19.54 2.89
C PRO A 507 -29.00 -18.92 2.58
N LYS A 508 -28.95 -17.65 2.14
CA LYS A 508 -27.69 -16.92 1.94
C LYS A 508 -27.09 -16.46 3.26
N ILE A 509 -27.92 -16.05 4.21
CA ILE A 509 -27.52 -15.72 5.59
C ILE A 509 -27.05 -17.00 6.28
N SER A 510 -27.80 -18.11 6.19
CA SER A 510 -27.46 -19.44 6.74
C SER A 510 -26.13 -20.00 6.19
N LYS A 511 -25.88 -19.92 4.88
CA LYS A 511 -24.58 -20.31 4.29
C LYS A 511 -23.43 -19.41 4.74
N ARG A 512 -23.67 -18.11 4.94
CA ARG A 512 -22.67 -17.17 5.50
C ARG A 512 -22.39 -17.44 6.97
N THR A 513 -23.41 -17.69 7.81
CA THR A 513 -23.22 -18.07 9.21
C THR A 513 -22.53 -19.43 9.35
N SER A 514 -22.81 -20.40 8.47
CA SER A 514 -22.09 -21.68 8.39
C SER A 514 -20.60 -21.49 8.07
N SER A 515 -20.27 -20.66 7.08
CA SER A 515 -18.88 -20.38 6.69
C SER A 515 -18.14 -19.59 7.78
N VAL A 516 -18.82 -18.63 8.43
CA VAL A 516 -18.28 -17.88 9.57
C VAL A 516 -18.09 -18.79 10.79
N ALA A 517 -18.99 -19.74 11.06
CA ALA A 517 -18.84 -20.70 12.14
C ALA A 517 -17.65 -21.65 11.92
N GLN A 518 -17.40 -22.09 10.67
CA GLN A 518 -16.22 -22.88 10.32
C GLN A 518 -14.92 -22.07 10.49
N ILE A 519 -14.91 -20.79 10.09
CA ILE A 519 -13.75 -19.92 10.30
C ILE A 519 -13.52 -19.68 11.80
N SER A 520 -14.58 -19.43 12.58
CA SER A 520 -14.50 -19.27 14.03
C SER A 520 -14.00 -20.54 14.73
N SER A 521 -14.37 -21.74 14.27
CA SER A 521 -13.84 -22.98 14.84
C SER A 521 -12.33 -23.13 14.56
N VAL A 522 -11.89 -22.80 13.34
CA VAL A 522 -10.45 -22.83 12.98
C VAL A 522 -9.65 -21.81 13.79
N ILE A 523 -10.20 -20.61 14.03
CA ILE A 523 -9.56 -19.60 14.90
C ILE A 523 -9.43 -20.12 16.32
N LYS A 524 -10.48 -20.76 16.86
CA LYS A 524 -10.46 -21.36 18.19
C LYS A 524 -9.41 -22.47 18.30
N ASP A 525 -9.30 -23.36 17.31
CA ASP A 525 -8.28 -24.41 17.28
C ASP A 525 -6.84 -23.83 17.25
N LEU A 526 -6.64 -22.68 16.60
CA LEU A 526 -5.36 -21.97 16.58
C LEU A 526 -5.04 -21.30 17.92
N GLU A 527 -6.04 -20.73 18.59
CA GLU A 527 -5.90 -20.16 19.94
C GLU A 527 -5.60 -21.25 20.98
N ASP A 528 -6.31 -22.38 20.91
CA ASP A 528 -6.05 -23.54 21.77
C ASP A 528 -4.64 -24.10 21.54
N GLY A 529 -4.19 -24.17 20.28
CA GLY A 529 -2.82 -24.55 19.93
C GLY A 529 -1.76 -23.57 20.46
N LYS A 530 -2.04 -22.26 20.42
CA LYS A 530 -1.17 -21.22 21.01
C LYS A 530 -1.09 -21.36 22.53
N ASN A 531 -2.22 -21.53 23.20
CA ASN A 531 -2.30 -21.69 24.66
C ASN A 531 -1.55 -22.95 25.12
N LEU A 532 -1.65 -24.05 24.36
CA LEU A 532 -0.89 -25.27 24.62
C LEU A 532 0.63 -25.04 24.47
N LEU A 533 1.05 -24.31 23.43
CA LEU A 533 2.46 -23.96 23.22
C LEU A 533 3.00 -23.11 24.38
N GLU A 534 2.22 -22.15 24.87
CA GLU A 534 2.58 -21.29 25.99
C GLU A 534 2.72 -22.08 27.29
N LYS A 535 1.79 -23.01 27.55
CA LYS A 535 1.89 -23.96 28.67
C LYS A 535 3.15 -24.82 28.60
N LYS A 536 3.50 -25.33 27.42
CA LYS A 536 4.73 -26.13 27.22
C LYS A 536 6.00 -25.32 27.41
N ASN A 537 6.04 -24.07 26.97
CA ASN A 537 7.16 -23.17 27.25
C ASN A 537 7.32 -22.90 28.75
N GLN A 538 6.21 -22.77 29.48
CA GLN A 538 6.24 -22.62 30.94
C GLN A 538 6.73 -23.88 31.66
N GLU A 539 6.34 -25.07 31.20
CA GLU A 539 6.88 -26.36 31.69
C GLU A 539 8.40 -26.44 31.49
N ILE A 540 8.90 -26.05 30.32
CA ILE A 540 10.35 -25.99 30.03
C ILE A 540 11.05 -25.00 30.97
N LEU A 541 10.47 -23.83 31.23
CA LEU A 541 11.05 -22.83 32.14
C LEU A 541 11.13 -23.35 33.58
N ASN A 542 10.09 -24.05 34.05
CA ASN A 542 10.07 -24.65 35.38
C ASN A 542 11.14 -25.75 35.53
N LEU A 543 11.33 -26.59 34.49
CA LEU A 543 12.39 -27.61 34.47
C LEU A 543 13.78 -26.97 34.50
N LYS A 544 14.00 -25.88 33.73
CA LYS A 544 15.25 -25.10 33.77
C LYS A 544 15.55 -24.58 35.19
N LYS A 545 14.53 -24.10 35.90
CA LYS A 545 14.67 -23.63 37.29
C LYS A 545 15.03 -24.75 38.26
N GLN A 546 14.41 -25.93 38.16
CA GLN A 546 14.75 -27.09 38.99
C GLN A 546 16.20 -27.55 38.78
N ILE A 547 16.68 -27.53 37.53
CA ILE A 547 18.10 -27.84 37.23
C ILE A 547 19.02 -26.86 37.94
N GLN A 548 18.69 -25.57 37.93
CA GLN A 548 19.48 -24.54 38.58
C GLN A 548 19.52 -24.69 40.12
N GLU A 549 18.39 -25.07 40.73
CA GLU A 549 18.30 -25.35 42.18
C GLU A 549 19.16 -26.57 42.57
N LEU A 550 19.13 -27.65 41.78
CA LEU A 550 19.99 -28.83 41.99
C LEU A 550 21.49 -28.49 41.87
N GLN A 551 21.84 -27.58 40.95
CA GLN A 551 23.22 -27.09 40.82
C GLN A 551 23.66 -26.26 42.03
N GLN A 552 22.77 -25.44 42.59
CA GLN A 552 23.07 -24.66 43.80
C GLN A 552 23.25 -25.57 45.03
N GLN A 553 22.42 -26.60 45.18
CA GLN A 553 22.60 -27.63 46.22
C GLN A 553 23.94 -28.36 46.08
N LYS A 554 24.36 -28.69 44.85
CA LYS A 554 25.68 -29.29 44.62
C LYS A 554 26.83 -28.40 45.07
N LYS A 555 26.73 -27.08 44.83
CA LYS A 555 27.75 -26.10 45.28
C LYS A 555 27.79 -25.99 46.81
N SER A 556 26.63 -26.02 47.48
CA SER A 556 26.61 -26.02 48.96
C SER A 556 27.19 -27.31 49.54
N ASP A 557 26.89 -28.47 48.96
CA ASP A 557 27.40 -29.76 49.44
C ASP A 557 28.93 -29.90 49.24
N GLN A 558 29.46 -29.36 48.13
CA GLN A 558 30.91 -29.29 47.88
C GLN A 558 31.64 -28.30 48.81
N SER A 559 30.95 -27.25 49.27
CA SER A 559 31.52 -26.30 50.25
C SER A 559 31.64 -26.89 51.67
N MET A 560 30.77 -27.85 52.02
CA MET A 560 30.82 -28.54 53.32
C MET A 560 31.91 -29.63 53.40
N THR A 561 32.47 -30.05 52.26
CA THR A 561 33.52 -31.09 52.19
C THR A 561 34.93 -30.54 51.95
N SER A 562 35.09 -29.21 51.82
CA SER A 562 36.35 -28.58 51.41
C SER A 562 36.82 -27.50 52.42
N SER A 563 36.96 -27.88 53.69
CA SER A 563 37.57 -27.02 54.71
C SER A 563 39.09 -27.24 54.76
N GLN A 564 39.85 -26.76 53.75
CA GLN A 564 41.26 -26.37 53.91
C GLN A 564 41.83 -25.81 52.60
N THR A 565 41.87 -24.48 52.53
CA THR A 565 42.90 -23.56 52.01
C THR A 565 42.28 -22.38 51.26
N LEU A 566 42.47 -21.21 51.86
CA LEU A 566 42.02 -19.89 51.43
C LEU A 566 42.90 -19.37 50.29
N VAL A 567 42.30 -19.00 49.16
CA VAL A 567 42.77 -17.88 48.31
C VAL A 567 41.54 -17.18 47.74
N ASP A 568 41.42 -15.89 48.08
CA ASP A 568 40.36 -14.98 47.66
C ASP A 568 40.35 -14.73 46.15
N ASN A 569 39.16 -14.75 45.54
CA ASN A 569 38.94 -14.10 44.24
C ASN A 569 37.46 -13.66 44.10
N PRO A 570 37.15 -12.37 43.83
CA PRO A 570 35.79 -11.88 43.89
C PRO A 570 34.99 -12.07 42.59
N GLN A 571 33.83 -12.73 42.75
CA GLN A 571 32.53 -12.52 42.10
C GLN A 571 32.47 -12.19 40.60
N ARG A 572 32.10 -13.22 39.80
CA ARG A 572 31.36 -13.07 38.54
C ARG A 572 29.93 -13.58 38.72
N ASN A 573 28.97 -12.67 38.77
CA ASN A 573 27.55 -12.97 38.58
C ASN A 573 27.19 -12.67 37.12
N SER A 574 27.17 -13.68 36.26
CA SER A 574 26.62 -13.61 34.91
C SER A 574 25.27 -14.34 34.87
N LYS A 575 24.22 -13.64 34.47
CA LYS A 575 22.93 -14.21 34.09
C LYS A 575 23.12 -15.13 32.89
N VAL A 576 22.60 -16.35 32.98
CA VAL A 576 22.71 -17.43 31.99
C VAL A 576 21.43 -17.41 31.15
N ASP A 577 21.52 -16.91 29.91
CA ASP A 577 20.38 -16.84 28.97
C ASP A 577 20.63 -17.62 27.65
N ASN A 578 21.65 -18.48 27.57
CA ASN A 578 21.96 -19.24 26.35
C ASN A 578 21.51 -20.71 26.43
N GLU A 579 20.79 -21.17 25.41
CA GLU A 579 20.31 -22.56 25.28
C GLU A 579 21.41 -23.58 24.99
N ASP A 580 22.53 -23.14 24.39
CA ASP A 580 23.69 -23.99 24.11
C ASP A 580 24.47 -24.35 25.40
N ASP A 581 24.49 -23.46 26.40
CA ASP A 581 25.18 -23.69 27.68
C ASP A 581 24.53 -24.82 28.50
N ILE A 582 23.20 -25.01 28.38
CA ILE A 582 22.47 -26.04 29.13
C ILE A 582 22.80 -27.45 28.64
N SER A 583 23.06 -27.63 27.34
CA SER A 583 23.45 -28.93 26.78
C SER A 583 24.85 -29.34 27.25
N ASP A 584 25.78 -28.38 27.29
CA ASP A 584 27.15 -28.60 27.74
C ASP A 584 27.22 -28.81 29.26
N ASP A 585 26.39 -28.11 30.04
CA ASP A 585 26.27 -28.30 31.49
C ASP A 585 25.64 -29.66 31.86
N LEU A 586 24.63 -30.12 31.10
CA LEU A 586 24.09 -31.48 31.22
C LEU A 586 25.14 -32.54 30.86
N GLN A 587 26.02 -32.24 29.89
CA GLN A 587 27.12 -33.11 29.51
C GLN A 587 28.13 -33.26 30.66
N LEU A 588 28.42 -32.18 31.38
CA LEU A 588 29.27 -32.19 32.58
C LEU A 588 28.65 -32.96 33.75
N LEU A 589 27.33 -32.87 33.95
CA LEU A 589 26.61 -33.67 34.97
C LEU A 589 26.58 -35.18 34.64
N ILE A 590 26.63 -35.55 33.36
CA ILE A 590 26.72 -36.96 32.92
C ILE A 590 28.11 -37.57 33.18
N GLN A 591 29.14 -36.73 33.35
CA GLN A 591 30.50 -37.14 33.68
C GLN A 591 30.72 -37.35 35.19
N ASP A 592 29.73 -37.03 36.03
CA ASP A 592 29.79 -37.20 37.49
C ASP A 592 29.79 -38.68 37.91
N SER A 593 30.39 -38.99 39.06
CA SER A 593 30.61 -40.37 39.54
C SER A 593 29.37 -41.02 40.18
N ASP A 594 28.34 -40.23 40.47
CA ASP A 594 27.09 -40.72 41.06
C ASP A 594 26.14 -41.29 39.98
N PRO A 595 25.90 -42.62 39.97
CA PRO A 595 25.07 -43.27 38.96
C PRO A 595 23.60 -42.80 38.97
N ALA A 596 23.06 -42.39 40.13
CA ALA A 596 21.67 -41.93 40.22
C ALA A 596 21.50 -40.58 39.51
N LYS A 597 22.43 -39.64 39.73
CA LYS A 597 22.44 -38.32 39.06
C LYS A 597 22.66 -38.44 37.56
N LYS A 598 23.49 -39.39 37.13
CA LYS A 598 23.73 -39.67 35.71
C LYS A 598 22.48 -40.21 35.00
N ILE A 599 21.71 -41.08 35.67
CA ILE A 599 20.42 -41.57 35.15
C ILE A 599 19.41 -40.41 35.06
N ALA A 600 19.30 -39.58 36.11
CA ALA A 600 18.41 -38.42 36.11
C ALA A 600 18.75 -37.42 35.00
N ALA A 601 20.03 -37.08 34.81
CA ALA A 601 20.50 -36.17 33.76
C ALA A 601 20.21 -36.71 32.34
N ARG A 602 20.39 -38.02 32.11
CA ARG A 602 20.02 -38.66 30.84
C ARG A 602 18.51 -38.60 30.58
N ASN A 603 17.68 -38.86 31.59
CA ASN A 603 16.23 -38.80 31.47
C ASN A 603 15.77 -37.38 31.15
N VAL A 604 16.33 -36.36 31.80
CA VAL A 604 16.04 -34.94 31.52
C VAL A 604 16.49 -34.56 30.10
N LYS A 605 17.69 -34.96 29.66
CA LYS A 605 18.17 -34.71 28.30
C LYS A 605 17.25 -35.36 27.24
N GLN A 606 16.79 -36.58 27.50
CA GLN A 606 15.86 -37.28 26.62
C GLN A 606 14.48 -36.59 26.59
N MET A 607 14.01 -36.07 27.72
CA MET A 607 12.73 -35.35 27.82
C MET A 607 12.79 -34.00 27.10
N ILE A 608 13.90 -33.26 27.22
CA ILE A 608 14.15 -32.02 26.46
C ILE A 608 14.22 -32.32 24.95
N GLY A 609 14.88 -33.41 24.56
CA GLY A 609 14.92 -33.86 23.16
C GLY A 609 13.52 -34.08 22.58
N LYS A 610 12.68 -34.84 23.28
CA LYS A 610 11.28 -35.09 22.86
C LYS A 610 10.45 -33.80 22.78
N LEU A 611 10.59 -32.90 23.75
CA LEU A 611 9.89 -31.60 23.74
C LEU A 611 10.32 -30.71 22.57
N ASN A 612 11.62 -30.72 22.23
CA ASN A 612 12.12 -29.97 21.08
C ASN A 612 11.62 -30.54 19.75
N GLU A 613 11.55 -31.87 19.62
CA GLU A 613 10.95 -32.52 18.44
C GLU A 613 9.46 -32.17 18.29
N GLU A 614 8.69 -32.21 19.39
CA GLU A 614 7.29 -31.77 19.41
C GLU A 614 7.16 -30.29 19.03
N LEU A 615 8.02 -29.41 19.55
CA LEU A 615 8.01 -27.98 19.24
C LEU A 615 8.30 -27.70 17.76
N ILE A 616 9.25 -28.43 17.17
CA ILE A 616 9.56 -28.36 15.73
C ILE A 616 8.35 -28.83 14.91
N TYR A 617 7.70 -29.92 15.33
CA TYR A 617 6.48 -30.42 14.70
C TYR A 617 5.36 -29.37 14.70
N TYR A 618 5.08 -28.75 15.85
CA TYR A 618 4.03 -27.71 15.95
C TYR A 618 4.38 -26.43 15.18
N LYS A 619 5.65 -25.98 15.19
CA LYS A 619 6.09 -24.84 14.36
C LYS A 619 5.91 -25.11 12.87
N THR A 620 6.19 -26.34 12.43
CA THR A 620 6.01 -26.76 11.04
C THR A 620 4.54 -26.81 10.65
N GLN A 621 3.68 -27.36 11.51
CA GLN A 621 2.22 -27.37 11.31
C GLN A 621 1.63 -25.95 11.25
N ALA A 622 2.09 -25.03 12.12
CA ALA A 622 1.66 -23.63 12.11
C ALA A 622 2.07 -22.92 10.81
N LYS A 623 3.28 -23.18 10.30
CA LYS A 623 3.75 -22.64 9.02
C LYS A 623 2.91 -23.16 7.85
N LEU A 624 2.63 -24.46 7.80
CA LEU A 624 1.79 -25.08 6.78
C LEU A 624 0.35 -24.53 6.80
N LYS A 625 -0.27 -24.39 7.98
CA LYS A 625 -1.60 -23.77 8.11
C LYS A 625 -1.59 -22.32 7.63
N LYS A 626 -0.53 -21.55 7.91
CA LYS A 626 -0.37 -20.18 7.40
C LYS A 626 -0.30 -20.14 5.87
N GLU A 627 0.48 -21.03 5.26
CA GLU A 627 0.58 -21.17 3.80
C GLU A 627 -0.75 -21.60 3.16
N GLN A 628 -1.56 -22.42 3.85
CA GLN A 628 -2.91 -22.82 3.39
C GLN A 628 -3.94 -21.68 3.44
N VAL A 629 -3.81 -20.74 4.39
CA VAL A 629 -4.74 -19.62 4.56
C VAL A 629 -4.42 -18.46 3.60
N GLU A 630 -3.17 -18.32 3.17
CA GLU A 630 -2.71 -17.20 2.33
C GLU A 630 -3.48 -17.05 0.99
N PRO A 631 -3.79 -18.11 0.23
CA PRO A 631 -4.59 -17.99 -0.99
C PRO A 631 -6.02 -17.49 -0.74
N PHE A 632 -6.64 -17.88 0.38
CA PHE A 632 -7.97 -17.41 0.76
C PHE A 632 -7.95 -15.94 1.14
N ARG A 633 -6.89 -15.51 1.84
CA ARG A 633 -6.64 -14.10 2.14
C ARG A 633 -6.48 -13.28 0.85
N GLN A 634 -5.65 -13.73 -0.07
CA GLN A 634 -5.45 -13.07 -1.37
C GLN A 634 -6.76 -13.00 -2.20
N LYS A 635 -7.56 -14.07 -2.19
CA LYS A 635 -8.88 -14.08 -2.84
C LYS A 635 -9.85 -13.11 -2.18
N SER A 636 -9.85 -13.04 -0.84
CA SER A 636 -10.68 -12.09 -0.10
C SER A 636 -10.28 -10.63 -0.39
N GLU A 637 -8.98 -10.34 -0.47
CA GLU A 637 -8.47 -9.00 -0.83
C GLU A 637 -8.82 -8.64 -2.28
N SER A 638 -8.78 -9.60 -3.21
CA SER A 638 -9.22 -9.41 -4.60
C SER A 638 -10.72 -9.11 -4.70
N LEU A 639 -11.56 -9.86 -3.97
CA LEU A 639 -13.00 -9.60 -3.90
C LEU A 639 -13.32 -8.24 -3.27
N GLN A 640 -12.56 -7.82 -2.25
CA GLN A 640 -12.71 -6.50 -1.66
C GLN A 640 -12.42 -5.39 -2.68
N LYS A 641 -11.35 -5.53 -3.47
CA LYS A 641 -11.03 -4.57 -4.55
C LYS A 641 -12.12 -4.50 -5.62
N GLN A 642 -12.72 -5.65 -5.98
CA GLN A 642 -13.86 -5.68 -6.91
C GLN A 642 -15.09 -4.97 -6.32
N LEU A 643 -15.35 -5.17 -5.04
CA LEU A 643 -16.43 -4.47 -4.33
C LEU A 643 -16.21 -2.96 -4.30
N ASP A 644 -14.99 -2.52 -3.96
CA ASP A 644 -14.64 -1.10 -3.92
C ASP A 644 -14.80 -0.43 -5.31
N TYR A 645 -14.42 -1.14 -6.38
CA TYR A 645 -14.64 -0.69 -7.76
C TYR A 645 -16.12 -0.53 -8.10
N LEU A 646 -16.96 -1.49 -7.73
CA LEU A 646 -18.42 -1.42 -7.95
C LEU A 646 -19.06 -0.30 -7.14
N VAL A 647 -18.59 -0.06 -5.91
CA VAL A 647 -19.04 1.07 -5.09
C VAL A 647 -18.72 2.40 -5.77
N GLU A 648 -17.55 2.54 -6.39
CA GLU A 648 -17.17 3.76 -7.11
C GLU A 648 -18.00 3.96 -8.39
N GLN A 649 -18.23 2.90 -9.18
CA GLN A 649 -19.13 2.97 -10.33
C GLN A 649 -20.56 3.38 -9.95
N ASN A 650 -21.06 2.91 -8.80
CA ASN A 650 -22.37 3.32 -8.30
C ASN A 650 -22.41 4.81 -7.93
N LYS A 651 -21.33 5.38 -7.39
CA LYS A 651 -21.26 6.83 -7.14
C LYS A 651 -21.27 7.64 -8.43
N GLU A 652 -20.55 7.20 -9.46
CA GLU A 652 -20.57 7.85 -10.78
C GLU A 652 -21.98 7.84 -11.40
N LEU A 653 -22.67 6.69 -11.33
CA LEU A 653 -24.06 6.57 -11.78
C LEU A 653 -25.01 7.48 -10.97
N GLN A 654 -24.79 7.61 -9.66
CA GLN A 654 -25.58 8.50 -8.82
C GLN A 654 -25.42 9.97 -9.24
N ILE A 655 -24.19 10.41 -9.53
CA ILE A 655 -23.90 11.75 -10.05
C ILE A 655 -24.59 11.97 -11.42
N GLU A 656 -24.58 10.95 -12.30
CA GLU A 656 -25.25 11.05 -13.60
C GLU A 656 -26.79 11.14 -13.45
N ILE A 657 -27.37 10.41 -12.50
CA ILE A 657 -28.80 10.49 -12.17
C ILE A 657 -29.15 11.90 -11.67
N GLU A 658 -28.36 12.46 -10.74
CA GLU A 658 -28.56 13.82 -10.22
C GLU A 658 -28.50 14.87 -11.35
N HIS A 659 -27.50 14.78 -12.23
CA HIS A 659 -27.39 15.68 -13.38
C HIS A 659 -28.59 15.56 -14.35
N LYS A 660 -29.11 14.34 -14.59
CA LYS A 660 -30.31 14.15 -15.42
C LYS A 660 -31.56 14.70 -14.74
N GLN A 661 -31.67 14.59 -13.42
CA GLN A 661 -32.78 15.19 -12.67
C GLN A 661 -32.76 16.71 -12.74
N ASP A 662 -31.59 17.35 -12.65
CA ASP A 662 -31.45 18.79 -12.81
C ASP A 662 -31.86 19.25 -14.22
N LEU A 663 -31.47 18.51 -15.26
CA LEU A 663 -31.85 18.79 -16.64
C LEU A 663 -33.37 18.68 -16.85
N ILE A 664 -34.01 17.67 -16.26
CA ILE A 664 -35.47 17.50 -16.30
C ILE A 664 -36.15 18.71 -15.63
N GLN A 665 -35.69 19.13 -14.45
CA GLN A 665 -36.24 20.32 -13.78
C GLN A 665 -36.07 21.59 -14.60
N GLU A 666 -34.95 21.76 -15.30
CA GLU A 666 -34.73 22.91 -16.18
C GLU A 666 -35.68 22.91 -17.39
N LEU A 667 -35.90 21.74 -18.00
CA LEU A 667 -36.85 21.57 -19.10
C LEU A 667 -38.29 21.81 -18.65
N GLU A 668 -38.67 21.36 -17.46
CA GLU A 668 -39.99 21.65 -16.87
C GLU A 668 -40.18 23.15 -16.64
N LYS A 669 -39.17 23.85 -16.10
CA LYS A 669 -39.21 25.32 -15.96
C LYS A 669 -39.36 26.04 -17.30
N LYS A 670 -38.68 25.57 -18.36
CA LYS A 670 -38.83 26.11 -19.73
C LYS A 670 -40.22 25.86 -20.29
N ARG A 671 -40.77 24.67 -20.08
CA ARG A 671 -42.13 24.29 -20.52
C ARG A 671 -43.18 25.16 -19.84
N VAL A 672 -43.07 25.40 -18.53
CA VAL A 672 -43.99 26.27 -17.78
C VAL A 672 -43.91 27.72 -18.25
N LYS A 673 -42.72 28.23 -18.60
CA LYS A 673 -42.58 29.57 -19.19
C LYS A 673 -43.27 29.69 -20.55
N GLN A 674 -43.20 28.65 -21.38
CA GLN A 674 -43.85 28.65 -22.70
C GLN A 674 -45.38 28.58 -22.62
N THR A 675 -45.95 27.96 -21.57
CA THR A 675 -47.40 27.90 -21.39
C THR A 675 -48.02 29.15 -20.76
N ILE A 676 -47.23 30.05 -20.15
CA ILE A 676 -47.75 31.24 -19.45
C ILE A 676 -47.79 32.50 -20.33
N ASP A 677 -47.13 32.52 -21.50
CA ASP A 677 -47.17 33.67 -22.41
C ASP A 677 -47.79 33.31 -23.77
N PRO A 678 -49.13 33.42 -23.93
CA PRO A 678 -49.81 33.11 -25.20
C PRO A 678 -49.71 34.23 -26.24
N ARG A 679 -48.79 35.21 -26.10
CA ARG A 679 -48.65 36.27 -27.11
C ARG A 679 -47.79 35.79 -28.29
N PRO A 680 -48.33 35.83 -29.52
CA PRO A 680 -47.57 35.45 -30.71
C PRO A 680 -46.46 36.48 -30.94
N GLN A 681 -45.21 36.08 -30.68
CA GLN A 681 -44.02 36.79 -31.16
C GLN A 681 -43.86 36.51 -32.66
N VAL A 682 -44.64 37.19 -33.47
CA VAL A 682 -44.37 37.34 -34.91
C VAL A 682 -43.94 38.80 -35.10
N VAL A 683 -42.84 39.00 -35.84
CA VAL A 683 -42.32 40.30 -36.33
C VAL A 683 -41.44 41.13 -35.38
N GLN A 684 -40.20 40.71 -35.02
CA GLN A 684 -39.14 41.69 -34.65
C GLN A 684 -37.69 41.32 -35.00
N GLU A 685 -37.38 40.12 -35.54
CA GLU A 685 -35.97 39.72 -35.76
C GLU A 685 -35.28 40.32 -37.01
N ASP A 686 -36.00 40.89 -37.97
CA ASP A 686 -35.39 41.46 -39.19
C ASP A 686 -34.70 42.82 -39.01
N ARG A 687 -34.74 43.44 -37.81
CA ARG A 687 -34.14 44.78 -37.59
C ARG A 687 -32.76 44.79 -36.95
N LYS A 688 -32.22 43.67 -36.46
CA LYS A 688 -30.90 43.66 -35.80
C LYS A 688 -29.72 43.39 -36.73
N VAL A 689 -29.91 42.74 -37.87
CA VAL A 689 -28.82 42.38 -38.80
C VAL A 689 -28.28 43.60 -39.58
N LEU A 690 -28.99 44.73 -39.60
CA LEU A 690 -28.57 45.94 -40.35
C LEU A 690 -27.65 46.90 -39.58
N ASN A 691 -27.43 46.71 -38.27
CA ASN A 691 -26.61 47.64 -37.47
C ASN A 691 -25.18 47.15 -37.13
N GLU A 692 -24.87 45.87 -37.31
CA GLU A 692 -23.53 45.34 -36.99
C GLU A 692 -22.51 45.50 -38.14
N ASN A 693 -22.95 45.83 -39.35
CA ASN A 693 -22.06 46.04 -40.51
C ASN A 693 -21.45 47.45 -40.63
N LYS A 694 -21.60 48.33 -39.63
CA LYS A 694 -21.00 49.68 -39.64
C LYS A 694 -19.81 49.89 -38.70
N GLN A 695 -19.37 48.88 -37.94
CA GLN A 695 -18.31 49.06 -36.94
C GLN A 695 -16.97 48.34 -37.21
N SER A 696 -16.77 47.67 -38.35
CA SER A 696 -15.51 46.92 -38.62
C SER A 696 -14.47 47.61 -39.52
N CYS A 697 -14.62 48.89 -39.88
CA CYS A 697 -13.72 49.57 -40.82
C CYS A 697 -12.70 50.57 -40.21
N ALA A 698 -12.43 50.55 -38.90
CA ALA A 698 -11.49 51.51 -38.29
C ALA A 698 -10.58 50.87 -37.23
N ALA A 699 -9.61 50.05 -37.64
CA ALA A 699 -8.36 49.84 -36.90
C ALA A 699 -7.42 48.92 -37.72
N ASN A 700 -6.64 49.51 -38.62
CA ASN A 700 -5.45 48.85 -39.18
C ASN A 700 -4.41 49.90 -39.56
N SER A 701 -3.57 50.26 -38.62
CA SER A 701 -2.29 50.93 -38.87
C SER A 701 -1.37 50.67 -37.69
N ASP A 702 -0.50 49.66 -37.81
CA ASP A 702 0.87 49.80 -37.32
C ASP A 702 1.78 48.77 -37.99
N CYS A 703 2.59 49.31 -38.90
CA CYS A 703 3.64 48.68 -39.66
C CYS A 703 4.97 49.03 -38.96
N LYS A 704 5.80 48.05 -38.61
CA LYS A 704 7.21 48.29 -38.27
C LYS A 704 8.12 47.29 -38.96
N ILE A 705 9.03 47.86 -39.74
CA ILE A 705 10.14 47.27 -40.47
C ILE A 705 11.35 47.20 -39.53
N PHE A 706 11.86 45.99 -39.25
CA PHE A 706 13.24 45.53 -39.44
C PHE A 706 13.41 44.12 -38.87
#